data_AF-A0AAV9W5R4-F1
#
_entry.id   AF-A0AAV9W5R4-F1
#
_cell.length_a   1.000
_cell.length_b   1.000
_cell.length_c   1.000
_cell.angle_alpha   90.00
_cell.angle_beta   90.00
_cell.angle_gamma   90.00
#
_symmetry.space_group_name_H-M   'P 1'
#
loop_
_entity.id
_entity.type
_entity.pdbx_description
1 polymer ?
#
loop_
_entity_poly.entity_id
_entity_poly.type
_entity_poly.pdbx_seq_one_letter_code
_entity_poly.pdbx_strand_id
1 'polypeptide(L)'
;MELIQPNDEVLIQLPSETTKLVKIVPDSIIGLGKFGSFPANSLLGRPYYLTWNILDGENFGLEPVPISELNSEKLATHTAPATTAAAASDPAKASKKSKGAATDSSTPSGVDSPGLALEDTAIGVQVDNAGSGDDEDVALDAGMLELELEREQKLWEAEMKNNRDIRDDQTAQSMTWQEIEKLKKSGGTGSGKEIITRLLQSHAHIDKKTAFSLAKYTKRKTDKYLKRIRVIPADLPNFTNYLIAQKEPLKILEIRDEAMGLMMSWADVKWGGRYLVIDDTGGLVVAAMAERMGLLAGEDARAPKKVSSARKRKRDETDDGKDAKEEEESAPVPQTESSEAPETSEAAATQKESTDDHTYNTPIKPKTGYEQTTIPASNTITVLHTQDQPNLSLLRPFNFDTANLINTTTHPLSTHLLSLSYLQLLSPESDVTLERPPVIPDTVLRALKSVKRSNYHRKCRRQERLLNIVSSTRRGGFDGAIIATGMELSGVINTVTPLLKGSGQLVIYSPSVEPLSEVVDWCSTLRRTEYMRVKKESETTTAPSVPQQPLLHTLDPENTNPDIDQNTLETLKSLPKLPAHTSDEYFPIDPTNLLAPTIHTSRVRTFQALPGRTHPLMTSRGGSEGYILHATKVFPILEGKVEARGKFGSKKKGGGGDRSGGGGGKKEKGKGKSAELNGKKEDVMEVDNTN
;
A
#
# COMPACT_ATOMS: atom_id res chain seq x y z
N MET A 1 6.64 5.08 -14.77
CA MET A 1 6.16 6.01 -13.72
C MET A 1 4.65 6.06 -13.82
N GLU A 2 3.95 6.04 -12.69
CA GLU A 2 2.51 6.28 -12.69
C GLU A 2 2.23 7.75 -13.06
N LEU A 3 1.24 7.94 -13.92
CA LEU A 3 0.83 9.24 -14.45
C LEU A 3 -0.59 9.53 -13.99
N ILE A 4 -0.88 10.79 -13.72
CA ILE A 4 -2.22 11.25 -13.31
C ILE A 4 -3.21 11.01 -14.47
N GLN A 5 -4.26 10.23 -14.21
CA GLN A 5 -5.30 9.92 -15.18
C GLN A 5 -6.56 10.78 -14.96
N PRO A 6 -7.42 10.89 -15.98
CA PRO A 6 -8.75 11.46 -15.84
C PRO A 6 -9.56 10.77 -14.73
N ASN A 7 -10.24 11.57 -13.92
CA ASN A 7 -11.11 11.16 -12.80
C ASN A 7 -10.40 10.51 -11.60
N ASP A 8 -9.07 10.44 -11.59
CA ASP A 8 -8.32 10.03 -10.40
C ASP A 8 -8.60 10.97 -9.23
N GLU A 9 -8.73 10.42 -8.02
CA GLU A 9 -8.63 11.20 -6.79
C GLU A 9 -7.17 11.29 -6.38
N VAL A 10 -6.66 12.51 -6.23
CA VAL A 10 -5.27 12.78 -5.89
C VAL A 10 -5.17 13.66 -4.65
N LEU A 11 -4.04 13.59 -3.97
CA LEU A 11 -3.72 14.45 -2.84
C LEU A 11 -2.87 15.63 -3.31
N ILE A 12 -3.37 16.84 -3.14
CA ILE A 12 -2.63 18.07 -3.40
C ILE A 12 -2.06 18.58 -2.08
N GLN A 13 -0.75 18.48 -1.93
CA GLN A 13 -0.02 19.08 -0.82
C GLN A 13 0.21 20.56 -1.05
N LEU A 14 -0.14 21.37 -0.06
CA LEU A 14 0.00 22.82 -0.05
C LEU A 14 1.35 23.24 0.56
N PRO A 15 1.77 24.52 0.44
CA PRO A 15 3.00 25.02 1.06
C PRO A 15 3.01 24.89 2.59
N SER A 16 1.84 24.83 3.21
CA SER A 16 1.66 24.55 4.64
C SER A 16 1.85 23.08 5.01
N GLU A 17 2.28 22.23 4.07
CA GLU A 17 2.39 20.76 4.15
C GLU A 17 1.05 20.03 4.32
N THR A 18 -0.05 20.75 4.54
CA THR A 18 -1.40 20.20 4.58
C THR A 18 -1.84 19.71 3.20
N THR A 19 -2.54 18.58 3.17
CA THR A 19 -3.00 17.93 1.94
C THR A 19 -4.50 18.10 1.75
N LYS A 20 -4.93 18.23 0.49
CA LYS A 20 -6.34 18.24 0.09
C LYS A 20 -6.60 17.10 -0.90
N LEU A 21 -7.63 16.31 -0.66
CA LEU A 21 -8.12 15.32 -1.61
C LEU A 21 -8.96 16.02 -2.69
N VAL A 22 -8.60 15.80 -3.96
CA VAL A 22 -9.26 16.43 -5.11
C VAL A 22 -9.41 15.41 -6.22
N LYS A 23 -10.60 15.33 -6.83
CA LYS A 23 -10.85 14.55 -8.04
C LYS A 23 -10.46 15.34 -9.28
N ILE A 24 -9.64 14.74 -10.14
CA ILE A 24 -9.16 15.37 -11.39
C ILE A 24 -10.20 15.18 -12.49
N VAL A 25 -11.22 16.03 -12.50
CA VAL A 25 -12.23 16.04 -13.57
C VAL A 25 -11.68 16.79 -14.79
N PRO A 26 -11.60 16.17 -15.98
CA PRO A 26 -11.20 16.87 -17.21
C PRO A 26 -12.01 18.14 -17.45
N ASP A 27 -11.36 19.15 -18.04
CA ASP A 27 -11.97 20.43 -18.42
C ASP A 27 -12.59 21.24 -17.26
N SER A 28 -12.19 20.91 -16.03
CA SER A 28 -12.59 21.62 -14.82
C SER A 28 -11.48 22.54 -14.28
N ILE A 29 -11.87 23.48 -13.42
CA ILE A 29 -10.93 24.32 -12.65
C ILE A 29 -10.85 23.79 -11.22
N ILE A 30 -9.62 23.54 -10.75
CA ILE A 30 -9.35 23.14 -9.37
C ILE A 30 -9.09 24.39 -8.54
N GLY A 31 -9.96 24.66 -7.56
CA GLY A 31 -9.82 25.77 -6.62
C GLY A 31 -9.19 25.35 -5.29
N LEU A 32 -8.13 26.05 -4.86
CA LEU A 32 -7.44 25.78 -3.59
C LEU A 32 -7.63 26.87 -2.53
N GLY A 33 -8.54 27.82 -2.77
CA GLY A 33 -8.83 28.95 -1.87
C GLY A 33 -7.74 30.01 -1.96
N LYS A 34 -7.12 30.39 -0.83
CA LYS A 34 -6.08 31.43 -0.77
C LYS A 34 -4.85 31.16 -1.64
N PHE A 35 -4.63 29.91 -2.05
CA PHE A 35 -3.50 29.50 -2.88
C PHE A 35 -3.74 29.68 -4.37
N GLY A 36 -4.97 30.05 -4.78
CA GLY A 36 -5.34 30.23 -6.18
C GLY A 36 -6.12 29.04 -6.75
N SER A 37 -6.23 29.03 -8.08
CA SER A 37 -6.87 27.98 -8.87
C SER A 37 -6.04 27.69 -10.11
N PHE A 38 -6.28 26.54 -10.75
CA PHE A 38 -5.62 26.18 -12.00
C PHE A 38 -6.50 25.19 -12.80
N PRO A 39 -6.30 25.04 -14.12
CA PRO A 39 -7.06 24.09 -14.93
C PRO A 39 -6.56 22.66 -14.70
N ALA A 40 -7.49 21.73 -14.44
CA ALA A 40 -7.20 20.32 -14.14
C ALA A 40 -6.35 19.64 -15.22
N ASN A 41 -6.55 20.01 -16.49
CA ASN A 41 -5.82 19.48 -17.65
C ASN A 41 -4.31 19.72 -17.57
N SER A 42 -3.85 20.69 -16.77
CA SER A 42 -2.41 20.92 -16.54
C SER A 42 -1.71 19.74 -15.86
N LEU A 43 -2.47 18.94 -15.10
CA LEU A 43 -1.96 17.79 -14.35
C LEU A 43 -2.09 16.46 -15.11
N LEU A 44 -3.02 16.36 -16.07
CA LEU A 44 -3.26 15.11 -16.79
C LEU A 44 -2.02 14.64 -17.55
N GLY A 45 -1.69 13.35 -17.42
CA GLY A 45 -0.52 12.75 -18.05
C GLY A 45 0.82 13.18 -17.44
N ARG A 46 0.82 13.96 -16.35
CA ARG A 46 2.04 14.32 -15.61
C ARG A 46 2.33 13.27 -14.52
N PRO A 47 3.61 13.06 -14.17
CA PRO A 47 3.95 12.16 -13.07
C PRO A 47 3.63 12.78 -11.71
N TYR A 48 3.37 11.91 -10.74
CA TYR A 48 3.22 12.28 -9.33
C TYR A 48 4.53 12.83 -8.73
N TYR A 49 4.40 13.47 -7.57
CA TYR A 49 5.46 14.10 -6.75
C TYR A 49 6.15 15.31 -7.37
N LEU A 50 5.73 15.76 -8.56
CA LEU A 50 6.16 17.05 -9.11
C LEU A 50 5.59 18.21 -8.28
N THR A 51 6.44 19.23 -8.10
CA THR A 51 6.07 20.49 -7.47
C THR A 51 5.79 21.52 -8.56
N TRP A 52 4.69 22.24 -8.44
CA TRP A 52 4.20 23.21 -9.42
C TRP A 52 4.03 24.58 -8.77
N ASN A 53 4.35 25.65 -9.51
CA ASN A 53 3.90 27.00 -9.21
C ASN A 53 2.53 27.21 -9.86
N ILE A 54 1.58 27.77 -9.11
CA ILE A 54 0.30 28.24 -9.65
C ILE A 54 0.52 29.61 -10.28
N LEU A 55 0.17 29.72 -11.55
CA LEU A 55 0.26 30.95 -12.32
C LEU A 55 -1.12 31.62 -12.42
N ASP A 56 -1.15 32.94 -12.27
CA ASP A 56 -2.36 33.77 -12.41
C ASP A 56 -2.27 34.65 -13.67
N GLY A 57 -3.39 35.28 -14.07
CA GLY A 57 -3.43 36.24 -15.16
C GLY A 57 -3.36 35.59 -16.55
N GLU A 58 -2.58 36.17 -17.47
CA GLU A 58 -2.49 35.72 -18.87
C GLU A 58 -1.90 34.31 -19.02
N ASN A 59 -1.03 33.90 -18.09
CA ASN A 59 -0.40 32.58 -18.08
C ASN A 59 -1.10 31.60 -17.13
N PHE A 60 -2.42 31.75 -16.92
CA PHE A 60 -3.19 30.92 -15.98
C PHE A 60 -2.94 29.42 -16.19
N GLY A 61 -2.37 28.76 -15.18
CA GLY A 61 -1.88 27.39 -15.34
C GLY A 61 -0.92 26.93 -14.26
N LEU A 62 -0.17 25.87 -14.55
CA LEU A 62 0.87 25.32 -13.69
C LEU A 62 2.22 25.33 -14.39
N GLU A 63 3.26 25.77 -13.67
CA GLU A 63 4.65 25.70 -14.09
C GLU A 63 5.44 24.73 -13.20
N PRO A 64 6.19 23.77 -13.76
CA PRO A 64 6.99 22.84 -12.96
C PRO A 64 8.15 23.56 -12.29
N VAL A 65 8.38 23.29 -11.00
CA VAL A 65 9.50 23.86 -10.25
C VAL A 65 10.76 23.02 -10.47
N PRO A 66 11.90 23.63 -10.89
CA PRO A 66 13.16 22.91 -11.03
C PRO A 66 13.65 22.29 -9.72
N ILE A 67 14.27 21.12 -9.81
CA ILE A 67 14.80 20.37 -8.65
C ILE A 67 15.88 21.18 -7.90
N SER A 68 16.66 21.99 -8.61
CA SER A 68 17.67 22.88 -8.03
C SER A 68 17.05 23.93 -7.10
N GLU A 69 15.92 24.53 -7.48
CA GLU A 69 15.18 25.49 -6.66
C GLU A 69 14.61 24.82 -5.40
N LEU A 70 14.11 23.58 -5.53
CA LEU A 70 13.53 22.81 -4.44
C LEU A 70 14.58 22.33 -3.41
N ASN A 71 15.77 21.95 -3.87
CA ASN A 71 16.86 21.46 -3.02
C ASN A 71 17.81 22.56 -2.50
N SER A 72 17.55 23.83 -2.82
CA SER A 72 18.38 24.96 -2.40
C SER A 72 18.62 25.00 -0.87
N GLU A 73 17.64 24.61 -0.05
CA GLU A 73 17.80 24.52 1.41
C GLU A 73 18.68 23.35 1.87
N LYS A 74 18.66 22.22 1.13
CA LYS A 74 19.44 21.02 1.46
C LYS A 74 20.93 21.22 1.16
N LEU A 75 21.23 22.05 0.15
CA LEU A 75 22.58 22.43 -0.23
C LEU A 75 23.18 23.51 0.69
N ALA A 76 22.38 24.13 1.57
CA ALA A 76 22.88 25.10 2.53
C ALA A 76 23.72 24.38 3.60
N THR A 77 25.03 24.32 3.38
CA THR A 77 26.03 23.86 4.35
C THR A 77 26.60 25.05 5.13
N HIS A 78 27.39 24.78 6.17
CA HIS A 78 28.13 25.83 6.90
C HIS A 78 29.14 26.55 6.02
N THR A 79 29.61 25.89 4.96
CA THR A 79 30.58 26.42 4.02
C THR A 79 29.84 27.26 2.98
N ALA A 80 29.89 28.58 3.12
CA ALA A 80 29.60 29.45 1.97
C ALA A 80 30.61 29.09 0.86
N PRO A 81 30.21 29.04 -0.43
CA PRO A 81 31.21 28.94 -1.48
C PRO A 81 32.09 30.18 -1.37
N ALA A 82 33.40 29.99 -1.22
CA ALA A 82 34.38 31.07 -1.31
C ALA A 82 34.11 31.80 -2.63
N THR A 83 33.64 33.04 -2.53
CA THR A 83 33.50 33.92 -3.70
C THR A 83 34.88 34.07 -4.31
N THR A 84 35.10 33.48 -5.49
CA THR A 84 36.23 33.82 -6.34
C THR A 84 36.11 35.30 -6.70
N ALA A 85 36.82 36.14 -5.94
CA ALA A 85 37.04 37.53 -6.28
C ALA A 85 37.84 37.56 -7.60
N ALA A 86 37.15 37.81 -8.71
CA ALA A 86 37.79 38.12 -9.97
C ALA A 86 38.56 39.45 -9.79
N ALA A 87 39.88 39.33 -9.73
CA ALA A 87 40.80 40.44 -9.68
C ALA A 87 40.68 41.26 -10.98
N ALA A 88 40.24 42.51 -10.84
CA ALA A 88 40.51 43.54 -11.81
C ALA A 88 41.98 43.95 -11.68
N SER A 89 42.78 43.67 -12.70
CA SER A 89 44.07 44.35 -12.91
C SER A 89 44.36 44.45 -14.40
N ASP A 90 44.16 45.65 -14.93
CA ASP A 90 44.94 46.18 -16.06
C ASP A 90 46.35 46.49 -15.52
N PRO A 91 47.46 46.17 -16.22
CA PRO A 91 47.99 47.21 -17.11
C PRO A 91 48.78 46.71 -18.34
N ALA A 92 48.87 47.64 -19.29
CA ALA A 92 49.77 47.66 -20.42
C ALA A 92 51.27 47.55 -20.08
N LYS A 93 52.03 47.04 -21.08
CA LYS A 93 53.46 47.30 -21.41
C LYS A 93 54.46 46.16 -21.12
N ALA A 94 54.62 45.23 -22.08
CA ALA A 94 55.93 44.72 -22.52
C ALA A 94 55.81 44.02 -23.88
N SER A 95 56.75 44.31 -24.77
CA SER A 95 56.73 43.97 -26.19
C SER A 95 57.84 42.96 -26.57
N LYS A 96 57.55 42.19 -27.63
CA LYS A 96 58.42 41.71 -28.75
C LYS A 96 58.87 40.24 -28.83
N LYS A 97 58.57 39.71 -30.03
CA LYS A 97 59.11 38.58 -30.83
C LYS A 97 58.68 37.18 -30.36
N SER A 98 58.17 36.29 -31.21
CA SER A 98 58.47 36.01 -32.63
C SER A 98 57.28 35.56 -33.48
N LYS A 99 57.48 35.65 -34.81
CA LYS A 99 56.55 35.47 -35.95
C LYS A 99 56.21 34.00 -36.30
N GLY A 100 55.05 33.86 -36.97
CA GLY A 100 54.73 32.88 -38.02
C GLY A 100 53.67 31.86 -37.60
N ALA A 101 52.60 31.54 -38.31
CA ALA A 101 52.00 31.97 -39.59
C ALA A 101 50.51 31.57 -39.56
N ALA A 102 49.67 32.25 -40.34
CA ALA A 102 48.22 32.08 -40.44
C ALA A 102 47.80 30.78 -41.16
N THR A 103 46.61 30.23 -40.85
CA THR A 103 45.39 30.23 -41.71
C THR A 103 44.21 29.47 -41.07
N ASP A 104 43.08 30.18 -40.95
CA ASP A 104 41.67 29.83 -41.19
C ASP A 104 40.92 28.68 -40.48
N SER A 105 39.99 29.14 -39.62
CA SER A 105 38.53 28.89 -39.61
C SER A 105 37.95 27.48 -39.76
N SER A 106 37.31 26.98 -38.69
CA SER A 106 35.86 26.67 -38.66
C SER A 106 35.47 25.97 -37.34
N THR A 107 34.42 26.46 -36.69
CA THR A 107 33.55 25.70 -35.77
C THR A 107 32.28 25.36 -36.56
N PRO A 108 31.49 24.30 -36.26
CA PRO A 108 30.93 24.05 -34.92
C PRO A 108 30.70 22.57 -34.51
N SER A 109 30.43 22.40 -33.21
CA SER A 109 29.51 21.43 -32.58
C SER A 109 29.72 19.92 -32.75
N GLY A 110 29.77 19.21 -31.60
CA GLY A 110 29.61 17.75 -31.57
C GLY A 110 29.92 17.16 -30.20
N VAL A 111 28.95 17.28 -29.29
CA VAL A 111 28.87 16.59 -27.99
C VAL A 111 28.85 15.07 -28.18
N ASP A 112 29.66 14.36 -27.40
CA ASP A 112 29.35 12.99 -26.99
C ASP A 112 29.82 12.75 -25.55
N SER A 113 28.84 12.49 -24.68
CA SER A 113 29.04 11.91 -23.35
C SER A 113 29.27 10.39 -23.49
N PRO A 114 30.08 9.80 -22.60
CA PRO A 114 29.56 8.67 -21.81
C PRO A 114 29.96 8.84 -20.34
N GLY A 115 29.08 8.60 -19.36
CA GLY A 115 28.63 7.25 -19.02
C GLY A 115 29.52 6.69 -17.90
N LEU A 116 29.42 7.26 -16.70
CA LEU A 116 30.07 6.73 -15.49
C LEU A 116 29.23 5.58 -14.93
N ALA A 117 29.66 4.36 -15.22
CA ALA A 117 29.36 3.18 -14.41
C ALA A 117 30.55 2.94 -13.47
N LEU A 118 30.22 2.75 -12.20
CA LEU A 118 31.14 2.34 -11.14
C LEU A 118 31.75 0.97 -11.45
N GLU A 119 33.07 0.86 -11.36
CA GLU A 119 33.73 -0.37 -10.93
C GLU A 119 34.84 -0.04 -9.94
N ASP A 120 34.78 -0.72 -8.79
CA ASP A 120 35.77 -0.73 -7.72
C ASP A 120 37.13 -1.18 -8.26
N THR A 121 38.12 -0.29 -8.21
CA THR A 121 39.53 -0.65 -8.40
C THR A 121 40.32 -0.35 -7.15
N ALA A 122 40.48 -1.39 -6.33
CA ALA A 122 41.51 -1.47 -5.32
C ALA A 122 42.89 -1.42 -6.01
N ILE A 123 43.66 -0.36 -5.74
CA ILE A 123 45.03 -0.23 -6.20
C ILE A 123 45.92 -1.08 -5.27
N GLY A 124 46.34 -2.23 -5.77
CA GLY A 124 47.45 -3.00 -5.20
C GLY A 124 48.77 -2.38 -5.67
N VAL A 125 49.57 -1.89 -4.73
CA VAL A 125 50.93 -1.40 -4.98
C VAL A 125 51.90 -2.58 -4.90
N GLN A 126 52.60 -2.86 -6.00
CA GLN A 126 53.75 -3.76 -6.06
C GLN A 126 54.94 -3.14 -5.31
N VAL A 127 55.56 -3.93 -4.45
CA VAL A 127 56.79 -3.58 -3.72
C VAL A 127 57.97 -4.22 -4.43
N ASP A 128 58.75 -3.42 -5.16
CA ASP A 128 60.10 -3.78 -5.58
C ASP A 128 61.12 -3.00 -4.75
N ASN A 129 61.97 -3.76 -4.09
CA ASN A 129 63.02 -3.37 -3.17
C ASN A 129 64.33 -3.16 -3.95
N ALA A 130 64.93 -1.96 -3.89
CA ALA A 130 66.39 -1.77 -3.86
C ALA A 130 66.78 -0.27 -3.80
N GLY A 131 67.51 0.10 -2.75
CA GLY A 131 68.79 0.79 -2.93
C GLY A 131 68.85 2.30 -2.72
N SER A 132 69.23 2.67 -1.49
CA SER A 132 70.16 3.74 -1.11
C SER A 132 69.86 5.17 -1.55
N GLY A 133 69.51 6.01 -0.57
CA GLY A 133 69.65 7.47 -0.65
C GLY A 133 68.84 8.15 0.44
N ASP A 134 69.51 8.46 1.55
CA ASP A 134 69.16 9.45 2.58
C ASP A 134 67.66 9.57 2.91
N ASP A 135 67.22 8.75 3.87
CA ASP A 135 65.95 8.96 4.58
C ASP A 135 66.05 10.29 5.37
N GLU A 136 65.72 11.41 4.74
CA GLU A 136 65.13 12.51 5.49
C GLU A 136 63.74 12.03 5.93
N ASP A 137 63.67 11.52 7.15
CA ASP A 137 62.44 11.38 7.90
C ASP A 137 61.77 12.77 7.93
N VAL A 138 60.88 13.05 6.97
CA VAL A 138 59.86 14.09 7.14
C VAL A 138 58.90 13.52 8.16
N ALA A 139 59.32 13.58 9.43
CA ALA A 139 58.43 13.47 10.56
C ALA A 139 57.31 14.48 10.29
N LEU A 140 56.14 13.98 9.87
CA LEU A 140 54.91 14.75 9.93
C LEU A 140 54.67 14.99 11.41
N ASP A 141 55.27 16.08 11.89
CA ASP A 141 55.25 16.51 13.27
C ASP A 141 53.78 16.60 13.67
N ALA A 142 53.35 15.71 14.56
CA ALA A 142 51.99 15.71 15.07
C ALA A 142 51.62 17.08 15.66
N GLY A 143 52.61 17.83 16.17
CA GLY A 143 52.45 19.21 16.60
C GLY A 143 52.14 20.20 15.47
N MET A 144 52.69 20.00 14.27
CA MET A 144 52.39 20.82 13.09
C MET A 144 50.96 20.58 12.60
N LEU A 145 50.52 19.32 12.54
CA LEU A 145 49.14 18.97 12.20
C LEU A 145 48.14 19.52 13.21
N GLU A 146 48.46 19.48 14.50
CA GLU A 146 47.62 20.01 15.57
C GLU A 146 47.54 21.54 15.52
N LEU A 147 48.65 22.22 15.20
CA LEU A 147 48.68 23.66 14.93
C LEU A 147 47.92 24.07 13.67
N GLU A 148 47.99 23.27 12.60
CA GLU A 148 47.25 23.48 11.37
C GLU A 148 45.74 23.32 11.62
N LEU A 149 45.34 22.28 12.37
CA LEU A 149 43.95 22.01 12.74
C LEU A 149 43.42 23.09 13.70
N GLU A 150 44.22 23.56 14.65
CA GLU A 150 43.88 24.73 15.48
C GLU A 150 43.75 26.01 14.66
N ARG A 151 44.60 26.21 13.65
CA ARG A 151 44.54 27.37 12.77
C ARG A 151 43.30 27.31 11.89
N GLU A 152 42.96 26.15 11.36
CA GLU A 152 41.72 25.89 10.64
C GLU A 152 40.49 26.07 11.53
N GLN A 153 40.52 25.60 12.78
CA GLN A 153 39.47 25.86 13.76
C GLN A 153 39.32 27.34 14.09
N LYS A 154 40.42 28.07 14.29
CA LYS A 154 40.40 29.53 14.54
C LYS A 154 39.91 30.31 13.32
N LEU A 155 40.28 29.90 12.10
CA LEU A 155 39.75 30.44 10.85
C LEU A 155 38.25 30.15 10.73
N TRP A 156 37.83 28.93 11.04
CA TRP A 156 36.43 28.52 11.04
C TRP A 156 35.61 29.31 12.06
N GLU A 157 36.10 29.47 13.29
CA GLU A 157 35.47 30.29 14.33
C GLU A 157 35.42 31.78 13.96
N ALA A 158 36.43 32.29 13.25
CA ALA A 158 36.46 33.66 12.75
C ALA A 158 35.46 33.90 11.59
N GLU A 159 35.26 32.90 10.72
CA GLU A 159 34.26 32.93 9.64
C GLU A 159 32.84 32.57 10.11
N MET A 160 32.71 31.92 11.27
CA MET A 160 31.42 31.47 11.79
C MET A 160 30.59 32.65 12.32
N LYS A 161 29.70 33.13 11.44
CA LYS A 161 28.64 34.08 11.80
C LYS A 161 27.86 33.58 13.01
N ASN A 162 27.59 34.45 13.97
CA ASN A 162 26.79 34.13 15.15
C ASN A 162 25.77 35.25 15.44
N ASN A 163 24.85 34.99 16.34
CA ASN A 163 23.76 35.90 16.67
C ASN A 163 24.09 36.92 17.78
N ARG A 164 25.37 37.06 18.20
CA ARG A 164 25.75 37.95 19.32
C ARG A 164 25.37 39.42 19.08
N ASP A 165 25.45 39.86 17.82
CA ASP A 165 25.22 41.25 17.39
C ASP A 165 23.86 41.44 16.68
N ILE A 166 22.96 40.45 16.80
CA ILE A 166 21.60 40.52 16.26
C ILE A 166 20.67 40.96 17.39
N ARG A 167 20.08 42.16 17.26
CA ARG A 167 19.02 42.65 18.14
C ARG A 167 17.65 42.44 17.49
N ASP A 168 16.67 42.05 18.28
CA ASP A 168 15.30 41.81 17.82
C ASP A 168 14.48 43.12 17.89
N ASP A 169 14.74 44.01 16.94
CA ASP A 169 14.07 45.30 16.83
C ASP A 169 13.10 45.33 15.63
N GLN A 170 12.00 46.07 15.75
CA GLN A 170 11.02 46.24 14.65
C GLN A 170 11.62 46.87 13.39
N THR A 171 12.79 47.50 13.50
CA THR A 171 13.55 48.13 12.41
C THR A 171 14.32 47.12 11.55
N ALA A 172 14.40 45.85 11.95
CA ALA A 172 15.15 44.82 11.23
C ALA A 172 14.59 44.55 9.81
N GLN A 173 13.31 44.85 9.58
CA GLN A 173 12.64 44.73 8.30
C GLN A 173 12.07 46.09 7.88
N SER A 174 12.64 46.71 6.85
CA SER A 174 12.21 48.04 6.39
C SER A 174 10.99 48.00 5.47
N MET A 175 10.69 46.86 4.84
CA MET A 175 9.51 46.72 3.99
C MET A 175 8.21 46.72 4.80
N THR A 176 7.34 47.69 4.54
CA THR A 176 6.08 47.83 5.26
C THR A 176 5.04 46.79 4.84
N TRP A 177 4.06 46.53 5.72
CA TRP A 177 2.95 45.60 5.40
C TRP A 177 2.12 46.07 4.19
N GLN A 178 1.93 47.40 4.05
CA GLN A 178 1.17 47.99 2.94
C GLN A 178 1.87 47.77 1.59
N GLU A 179 3.21 47.86 1.54
CA GLU A 179 3.98 47.51 0.34
C GLU A 179 3.82 46.03 -0.02
N ILE A 180 3.85 45.14 0.97
CA ILE A 180 3.62 43.71 0.75
C ILE A 180 2.22 43.46 0.19
N GLU A 181 1.21 44.18 0.70
CA GLU A 181 -0.17 44.05 0.20
C GLU A 181 -0.31 44.58 -1.23
N LYS A 182 0.35 45.69 -1.55
CA LYS A 182 0.43 46.22 -2.92
C LYS A 182 1.07 45.22 -3.88
N LEU A 183 2.19 44.59 -3.50
CA LEU A 183 2.84 43.56 -4.31
C LEU A 183 2.00 42.27 -4.44
N LYS A 184 1.18 41.94 -3.45
CA LYS A 184 0.21 40.85 -3.58
C LYS A 184 -0.92 41.22 -4.55
N LYS A 185 -1.39 42.47 -4.51
CA LYS A 185 -2.47 42.98 -5.36
C LYS A 185 -2.03 43.20 -6.81
N SER A 186 -0.76 43.47 -7.07
CA SER A 186 -0.22 43.57 -8.44
C SER A 186 -0.25 42.24 -9.20
N GLY A 187 -0.58 41.12 -8.54
CA GLY A 187 -1.24 39.95 -9.14
C GLY A 187 -0.45 39.14 -10.16
N GLY A 188 0.79 39.50 -10.48
CA GLY A 188 1.60 38.79 -11.46
C GLY A 188 2.14 37.46 -10.96
N THR A 189 2.36 36.53 -11.89
CA THR A 189 2.97 35.20 -11.75
C THR A 189 4.34 35.20 -11.02
N GLY A 190 5.03 36.34 -10.99
CA GLY A 190 6.31 36.55 -10.29
C GLY A 190 6.24 37.29 -8.96
N SER A 191 5.06 37.77 -8.53
CA SER A 191 4.91 38.62 -7.34
C SER A 191 5.47 37.98 -6.07
N GLY A 192 5.29 36.67 -5.89
CA GLY A 192 5.83 35.93 -4.75
C GLY A 192 7.36 35.94 -4.71
N LYS A 193 8.03 35.71 -5.85
CA LYS A 193 9.49 35.75 -5.97
C LYS A 193 10.02 37.16 -5.73
N GLU A 194 9.36 38.17 -6.30
CA GLU A 194 9.72 39.58 -6.11
C GLU A 194 9.60 40.01 -4.64
N ILE A 195 8.51 39.64 -3.96
CA ILE A 195 8.33 39.90 -2.53
C ILE A 195 9.46 39.29 -1.72
N ILE A 196 9.87 38.05 -2.01
CA ILE A 196 10.92 37.36 -1.27
C ILE A 196 12.27 38.05 -1.49
N THR A 197 12.62 38.36 -2.74
CA THR A 197 13.86 39.07 -3.08
C THR A 197 13.92 40.42 -2.38
N ARG A 198 12.83 41.19 -2.43
CA ARG A 198 12.78 42.50 -1.78
C ARG A 198 12.84 42.38 -0.26
N LEU A 199 12.18 41.39 0.35
CA LEU A 199 12.26 41.11 1.80
C LEU A 199 13.65 40.67 2.27
N LEU A 200 14.44 40.03 1.41
CA LEU A 200 15.83 39.66 1.68
C LEU A 200 16.74 40.90 1.58
N GLN A 201 16.58 41.71 0.54
CA GLN A 201 17.36 42.94 0.32
C GLN A 201 17.10 44.01 1.40
N SER A 202 15.86 44.12 1.88
CA SER A 202 15.44 45.11 2.90
C SER A 202 15.73 44.70 4.35
N HIS A 203 16.28 43.51 4.58
CA HIS A 203 16.52 43.01 5.93
C HIS A 203 17.89 43.47 6.47
N ALA A 204 17.89 44.39 7.44
CA ALA A 204 19.08 45.10 7.93
C ALA A 204 20.20 44.21 8.50
N HIS A 205 19.85 43.04 9.03
CA HIS A 205 20.81 42.11 9.67
C HIS A 205 20.88 40.75 8.96
N ILE A 206 20.61 40.72 7.64
CA ILE A 206 20.59 39.45 6.91
C ILE A 206 22.00 38.85 6.84
N ASP A 207 23.03 39.68 6.68
CA ASP A 207 24.43 39.27 6.55
C ASP A 207 25.02 38.71 7.84
N LYS A 208 24.46 39.09 9.00
CA LYS A 208 24.87 38.57 10.32
C LYS A 208 24.32 37.17 10.60
N LYS A 209 23.33 36.69 9.84
CA LYS A 209 22.74 35.37 10.06
C LYS A 209 23.72 34.26 9.64
N THR A 210 23.71 33.17 10.40
CA THR A 210 24.34 31.91 9.98
C THR A 210 23.73 31.40 8.67
N ALA A 211 24.46 30.59 7.91
CA ALA A 211 23.96 29.95 6.69
C ALA A 211 22.62 29.20 6.94
N PHE A 212 22.52 28.50 8.07
CA PHE A 212 21.29 27.81 8.47
C PHE A 212 20.14 28.74 8.84
N SER A 213 20.42 29.84 9.55
CA SER A 213 19.38 30.83 9.87
C SER A 213 18.90 31.55 8.62
N LEU A 214 19.78 31.79 7.64
CA LEU A 214 19.42 32.36 6.35
C LEU A 214 18.54 31.38 5.56
N ALA A 215 18.96 30.12 5.42
CA ALA A 215 18.19 29.08 4.74
C ALA A 215 16.79 28.89 5.37
N LYS A 216 16.71 28.82 6.71
CA LYS A 216 15.44 28.74 7.46
C LYS A 216 14.56 29.98 7.23
N TYR A 217 15.17 31.18 7.18
CA TYR A 217 14.44 32.41 6.90
C TYR A 217 13.88 32.41 5.48
N THR A 218 14.71 32.08 4.48
CA THR A 218 14.31 31.99 3.07
C THR A 218 13.20 30.96 2.88
N LYS A 219 13.34 29.74 3.42
CA LYS A 219 12.30 28.70 3.37
C LYS A 219 10.95 29.18 3.91
N ARG A 220 10.96 29.81 5.10
CA ARG A 220 9.73 30.36 5.69
C ARG A 220 9.07 31.42 4.80
N LYS A 221 9.86 32.21 4.06
CA LYS A 221 9.33 33.22 3.13
C LYS A 221 8.86 32.57 1.83
N THR A 222 9.57 31.57 1.30
CA THR A 222 9.11 30.80 0.14
C THR A 222 7.77 30.13 0.41
N ASP A 223 7.62 29.46 1.55
CA ASP A 223 6.37 28.74 1.90
C ASP A 223 5.19 29.70 2.12
N LYS A 224 5.47 30.95 2.52
CA LYS A 224 4.45 31.97 2.77
C LYS A 224 3.99 32.69 1.50
N TYR A 225 4.91 32.99 0.57
CA TYR A 225 4.64 33.87 -0.57
C TYR A 225 4.57 33.15 -1.91
N LEU A 226 5.17 31.97 -2.06
CA LEU A 226 5.06 31.19 -3.29
C LEU A 226 3.82 30.29 -3.23
N LYS A 227 3.02 30.36 -4.29
CA LYS A 227 1.85 29.49 -4.49
C LYS A 227 2.31 28.15 -5.09
N ARG A 228 3.02 27.35 -4.29
CA ARG A 228 3.50 26.03 -4.71
C ARG A 228 2.54 24.92 -4.30
N ILE A 229 2.39 23.92 -5.16
CA ILE A 229 1.66 22.70 -4.82
C ILE A 229 2.47 21.48 -5.23
N ARG A 230 2.28 20.37 -4.53
CA ARG A 230 2.82 19.08 -4.92
C ARG A 230 1.69 18.07 -5.04
N VAL A 231 1.63 17.35 -6.14
CA VAL A 231 0.60 16.33 -6.36
C VAL A 231 1.13 14.98 -5.91
N ILE A 232 0.41 14.29 -5.05
CA ILE A 232 0.76 13.01 -4.43
C ILE A 232 -0.36 12.03 -4.78
N PRO A 233 -0.06 10.74 -5.05
CA PRO A 233 -1.11 9.74 -5.28
C PRO A 233 -1.95 9.58 -4.00
N ALA A 234 -3.24 9.31 -4.17
CA ALA A 234 -4.11 8.89 -3.06
C ALA A 234 -3.98 7.37 -2.80
N ASP A 235 -2.74 6.87 -2.76
CA ASP A 235 -2.47 5.50 -2.35
C ASP A 235 -2.84 5.29 -0.86
N LEU A 236 -2.91 4.03 -0.42
CA LEU A 236 -3.35 3.74 0.94
C LEU A 236 -2.49 4.43 2.02
N PRO A 237 -1.14 4.43 1.97
CA PRO A 237 -0.35 5.14 2.97
C PRO A 237 -0.61 6.65 2.99
N ASN A 238 -0.63 7.32 1.84
CA ASN A 238 -0.86 8.76 1.79
C ASN A 238 -2.31 9.11 2.16
N PHE A 239 -3.28 8.28 1.79
CA PHE A 239 -4.69 8.45 2.14
C PHE A 239 -4.94 8.23 3.63
N THR A 240 -4.36 7.20 4.24
CA THR A 240 -4.40 6.97 5.70
C THR A 240 -3.82 8.17 6.44
N ASN A 241 -2.64 8.65 6.03
CA ASN A 241 -2.01 9.83 6.62
C ASN A 241 -2.87 11.09 6.43
N TYR A 242 -3.53 11.25 5.28
CA TYR A 242 -4.49 12.33 5.04
C TYR A 242 -5.69 12.27 5.99
N LEU A 243 -6.30 11.09 6.16
CA LEU A 243 -7.46 10.90 7.05
C LEU A 243 -7.12 11.23 8.50
N ILE A 244 -5.97 10.75 8.96
CA ILE A 244 -5.44 11.08 10.28
C ILE A 244 -5.24 12.60 10.38
N ALA A 245 -4.46 13.20 9.48
CA ALA A 245 -4.01 14.59 9.64
C ALA A 245 -5.11 15.65 9.43
N GLN A 246 -6.08 15.40 8.54
CA GLN A 246 -7.00 16.44 8.04
C GLN A 246 -8.49 16.14 8.24
N LYS A 247 -8.86 14.89 8.57
CA LYS A 247 -10.26 14.47 8.71
C LYS A 247 -10.55 14.05 10.16
N GLU A 248 -11.43 13.06 10.34
CA GLU A 248 -11.85 12.53 11.63
C GLU A 248 -11.18 11.17 11.89
N PRO A 249 -10.00 11.15 12.53
CA PRO A 249 -9.25 9.92 12.82
C PRO A 249 -10.03 8.90 13.64
N LEU A 250 -10.95 9.34 14.51
CA LEU A 250 -11.81 8.44 15.27
C LEU A 250 -12.68 7.54 14.37
N LYS A 251 -13.08 8.02 13.17
CA LYS A 251 -13.85 7.23 12.20
C LYS A 251 -13.06 6.04 11.62
N ILE A 252 -11.73 6.09 11.69
CA ILE A 252 -10.85 5.01 11.24
C ILE A 252 -10.17 4.31 12.42
N LEU A 253 -10.74 4.43 13.63
CA LEU A 253 -10.19 3.87 14.87
C LEU A 253 -8.74 4.31 15.13
N GLU A 254 -8.37 5.50 14.68
CA GLU A 254 -7.02 6.06 14.72
C GLU A 254 -5.92 5.12 14.16
N ILE A 255 -6.27 4.19 13.24
CA ILE A 255 -5.29 3.29 12.62
C ILE A 255 -4.22 4.10 11.89
N ARG A 256 -2.95 3.81 12.21
CA ARG A 256 -1.77 4.41 11.57
C ARG A 256 -1.22 3.50 10.47
N ASP A 257 -0.43 4.07 9.57
CA ASP A 257 0.13 3.37 8.42
C ASP A 257 1.02 2.18 8.83
N GLU A 258 1.86 2.36 9.85
CA GLU A 258 2.69 1.30 10.41
C GLU A 258 1.88 0.16 11.03
N ALA A 259 0.77 0.48 11.68
CA ALA A 259 -0.12 -0.50 12.28
C ALA A 259 -0.86 -1.27 11.18
N MET A 260 -1.34 -0.58 10.14
CA MET A 260 -1.94 -1.20 8.97
C MET A 260 -0.99 -2.19 8.29
N GLY A 261 0.26 -1.77 8.03
CA GLY A 261 1.28 -2.65 7.45
C GLY A 261 1.59 -3.88 8.30
N LEU A 262 1.61 -3.71 9.62
CA LEU A 262 1.82 -4.81 10.58
C LEU A 262 0.63 -5.78 10.59
N MET A 263 -0.61 -5.28 10.57
CA MET A 263 -1.83 -6.09 10.46
C MET A 263 -1.83 -6.95 9.19
N MET A 264 -1.55 -6.34 8.03
CA MET A 264 -1.51 -7.07 6.75
C MET A 264 -0.44 -8.17 6.74
N SER A 265 0.68 -7.94 7.42
CA SER A 265 1.79 -8.89 7.50
C SER A 265 1.48 -10.07 8.43
N TRP A 266 0.94 -9.81 9.63
CA TRP A 266 0.55 -10.86 10.57
C TRP A 266 -0.64 -11.69 10.09
N ALA A 267 -1.57 -11.07 9.37
CA ALA A 267 -2.70 -11.78 8.77
C ALA A 267 -2.31 -12.58 7.51
N ASP A 268 -1.04 -12.52 7.08
CA ASP A 268 -0.52 -13.16 5.87
C ASP A 268 -1.40 -12.85 4.64
N VAL A 269 -1.78 -11.56 4.47
CA VAL A 269 -2.62 -11.13 3.36
C VAL A 269 -1.84 -11.16 2.05
N LYS A 270 -2.30 -12.00 1.13
CA LYS A 270 -1.67 -12.22 -0.17
C LYS A 270 -2.69 -12.61 -1.24
N TRP A 271 -2.27 -12.47 -2.49
CA TRP A 271 -3.05 -12.93 -3.63
C TRP A 271 -3.40 -14.42 -3.51
N GLY A 272 -4.65 -14.75 -3.83
CA GLY A 272 -5.17 -16.12 -3.77
C GLY A 272 -5.75 -16.52 -2.42
N GLY A 273 -5.52 -15.75 -1.36
CA GLY A 273 -6.10 -16.03 -0.05
C GLY A 273 -7.60 -15.74 0.02
N ARG A 274 -8.28 -16.40 0.96
CA ARG A 274 -9.67 -16.15 1.33
C ARG A 274 -9.71 -15.61 2.75
N TYR A 275 -10.09 -14.35 2.89
CA TYR A 275 -10.03 -13.65 4.16
C TYR A 275 -11.41 -13.22 4.64
N LEU A 276 -11.60 -13.26 5.95
CA LEU A 276 -12.73 -12.66 6.63
C LEU A 276 -12.28 -11.32 7.22
N VAL A 277 -13.12 -10.30 7.15
CA VAL A 277 -12.81 -9.00 7.72
C VAL A 277 -14.02 -8.39 8.40
N ILE A 278 -13.83 -7.83 9.58
CA ILE A 278 -14.79 -6.96 10.25
C ILE A 278 -14.15 -5.58 10.27
N ASP A 279 -14.80 -4.62 9.62
CA ASP A 279 -14.22 -3.30 9.36
C ASP A 279 -15.20 -2.17 9.69
N ASP A 280 -14.99 -1.54 10.85
CA ASP A 280 -15.71 -0.32 11.27
C ASP A 280 -15.00 0.97 10.82
N THR A 281 -13.92 0.87 10.04
CA THR A 281 -13.14 2.03 9.58
C THR A 281 -13.69 2.68 8.32
N GLY A 282 -14.84 2.23 7.82
CA GLY A 282 -15.46 2.73 6.59
C GLY A 282 -14.85 2.14 5.31
N GLY A 283 -14.15 1.00 5.42
CA GLY A 283 -13.54 0.29 4.30
C GLY A 283 -12.04 0.52 4.12
N LEU A 284 -11.36 1.18 5.08
CA LEU A 284 -9.92 1.45 4.98
C LEU A 284 -9.10 0.16 5.11
N VAL A 285 -9.49 -0.74 6.03
CA VAL A 285 -8.84 -2.05 6.18
C VAL A 285 -9.13 -2.92 4.96
N VAL A 286 -10.36 -2.89 4.45
CA VAL A 286 -10.72 -3.56 3.18
C VAL A 286 -9.88 -3.04 2.01
N ALA A 287 -9.64 -1.73 1.92
CA ALA A 287 -8.77 -1.13 0.91
C ALA A 287 -7.34 -1.68 1.03
N ALA A 288 -6.80 -1.74 2.24
CA ALA A 288 -5.46 -2.27 2.50
C ALA A 288 -5.30 -3.73 2.05
N MET A 289 -6.30 -4.56 2.37
CA MET A 289 -6.32 -5.95 1.94
C MET A 289 -6.43 -6.04 0.42
N ALA A 290 -7.30 -5.26 -0.19
CA ALA A 290 -7.49 -5.21 -1.63
C ALA A 290 -6.22 -4.79 -2.37
N GLU A 291 -5.48 -3.79 -1.87
CA GLU A 291 -4.19 -3.38 -2.44
C GLU A 291 -3.18 -4.53 -2.41
N ARG A 292 -3.01 -5.16 -1.25
CA ARG A 292 -2.10 -6.29 -1.05
C ARG A 292 -2.47 -7.52 -1.88
N MET A 293 -3.75 -7.72 -2.15
CA MET A 293 -4.27 -8.78 -3.01
C MET A 293 -4.26 -8.43 -4.51
N GLY A 294 -3.83 -7.21 -4.87
CA GLY A 294 -3.79 -6.73 -6.26
C GLY A 294 -5.17 -6.51 -6.87
N LEU A 295 -6.16 -6.12 -6.08
CA LEU A 295 -7.56 -5.90 -6.47
C LEU A 295 -7.93 -4.43 -6.72
N LEU A 296 -7.09 -3.48 -6.28
CA LEU A 296 -7.30 -2.04 -6.53
C LEU A 296 -6.66 -1.56 -7.83
N ALA A 297 -5.60 -2.23 -8.30
CA ALA A 297 -4.97 -1.89 -9.56
C ALA A 297 -5.80 -2.48 -10.72
N GLY A 298 -6.16 -1.66 -11.71
CA GLY A 298 -6.87 -2.12 -12.91
C GLY A 298 -6.12 -3.24 -13.64
N GLU A 299 -6.82 -4.02 -14.47
CA GLU A 299 -6.27 -5.19 -15.19
C GLU A 299 -4.93 -4.91 -15.91
N ASP A 300 -4.71 -3.67 -16.36
CA ASP A 300 -3.50 -3.21 -17.06
C ASP A 300 -2.23 -3.20 -16.19
N ALA A 301 -2.34 -3.05 -14.87
CA ALA A 301 -1.19 -3.12 -13.96
C ALA A 301 -0.69 -4.56 -13.74
N ARG A 302 -1.52 -5.56 -14.10
CA ARG A 302 -1.31 -6.98 -13.82
C ARG A 302 -0.72 -7.75 -15.00
N ALA A 303 -0.68 -7.15 -16.20
CA ALA A 303 0.08 -7.74 -17.30
C ALA A 303 1.57 -7.72 -16.92
N PRO A 304 2.27 -8.88 -16.91
CA PRO A 304 3.73 -8.84 -16.82
C PRO A 304 4.19 -7.96 -17.98
N LYS A 305 4.82 -6.83 -17.67
CA LYS A 305 5.49 -6.01 -18.67
C LYS A 305 6.40 -6.96 -19.41
N LYS A 306 6.01 -7.36 -20.62
CA LYS A 306 6.89 -8.12 -21.50
C LYS A 306 8.10 -7.23 -21.66
N VAL A 307 9.17 -7.59 -20.95
CA VAL A 307 10.48 -7.01 -21.17
C VAL A 307 10.72 -7.27 -22.64
N SER A 308 10.63 -6.23 -23.47
CA SER A 308 10.90 -6.34 -24.88
C SER A 308 12.35 -6.74 -25.00
N SER A 309 12.60 -8.03 -25.13
CA SER A 309 13.90 -8.57 -25.41
C SER A 309 14.35 -7.98 -26.74
N ALA A 310 15.26 -7.01 -26.62
CA ALA A 310 16.37 -6.73 -27.51
C ALA A 310 16.14 -7.00 -29.00
N ARG A 311 15.91 -5.90 -29.73
CA ARG A 311 16.82 -5.45 -30.81
C ARG A 311 17.48 -6.61 -31.58
N LYS A 312 16.73 -7.27 -32.46
CA LYS A 312 17.29 -8.17 -33.47
C LYS A 312 18.09 -7.32 -34.46
N ARG A 313 19.41 -7.31 -34.30
CA ARG A 313 20.35 -6.70 -35.25
C ARG A 313 20.13 -7.33 -36.61
N LYS A 314 19.85 -6.50 -37.60
CA LYS A 314 19.82 -6.85 -39.02
C LYS A 314 21.27 -7.18 -39.43
N ARG A 315 21.52 -8.43 -39.80
CA ARG A 315 22.70 -8.83 -40.58
C ARG A 315 22.18 -9.16 -41.96
N ASP A 316 22.64 -8.39 -42.94
CA ASP A 316 22.55 -8.76 -44.34
C ASP A 316 23.54 -9.90 -44.59
N GLU A 317 23.07 -10.98 -45.22
CA GLU A 317 23.89 -11.88 -46.01
C GLU A 317 22.99 -12.51 -47.08
N THR A 318 23.51 -12.47 -48.29
CA THR A 318 22.97 -12.91 -49.57
C THR A 318 22.84 -14.43 -49.68
N ASP A 319 21.87 -14.89 -50.48
CA ASP A 319 22.06 -15.82 -51.62
C ASP A 319 21.03 -16.97 -51.75
N ASP A 320 20.44 -17.02 -52.95
CA ASP A 320 19.82 -18.08 -53.75
C ASP A 320 18.85 -19.17 -53.22
N GLY A 321 17.72 -19.31 -53.95
CA GLY A 321 17.31 -20.62 -54.48
C GLY A 321 15.89 -21.16 -54.21
N LYS A 322 14.96 -20.83 -55.12
CA LYS A 322 13.99 -21.72 -55.83
C LYS A 322 12.87 -22.56 -55.14
N ASP A 323 11.65 -22.28 -55.65
CA ASP A 323 10.69 -23.18 -56.31
C ASP A 323 9.38 -23.68 -55.62
N ALA A 324 8.34 -23.65 -56.49
CA ALA A 324 6.99 -24.23 -56.49
C ALA A 324 5.89 -23.54 -55.65
N LYS A 325 4.97 -22.74 -56.23
CA LYS A 325 3.77 -23.05 -57.05
C LYS A 325 2.81 -24.08 -56.46
N GLU A 326 1.59 -23.64 -56.17
CA GLU A 326 0.35 -24.15 -56.78
C GLU A 326 -0.81 -23.14 -56.59
N GLU A 327 -1.33 -22.67 -57.73
CA GLU A 327 -2.62 -22.00 -57.92
C GLU A 327 -3.68 -23.08 -58.19
N GLU A 328 -4.95 -22.81 -57.87
CA GLU A 328 -6.13 -23.08 -58.73
C GLU A 328 -7.39 -22.62 -57.95
N GLU A 329 -8.08 -21.56 -58.40
CA GLU A 329 -9.21 -21.56 -59.35
C GLU A 329 -10.57 -21.84 -58.67
N SER A 330 -11.73 -21.50 -59.21
CA SER A 330 -12.29 -20.31 -59.88
C SER A 330 -13.83 -20.54 -59.88
N ALA A 331 -14.62 -19.50 -60.13
CA ALA A 331 -16.12 -19.46 -60.11
C ALA A 331 -16.77 -20.34 -61.23
N PRO A 332 -18.11 -20.41 -61.54
CA PRO A 332 -19.13 -19.32 -61.52
C PRO A 332 -20.64 -19.70 -61.30
N VAL A 333 -21.51 -18.69 -61.51
CA VAL A 333 -23.00 -18.51 -61.44
C VAL A 333 -23.81 -19.36 -62.47
N PRO A 334 -25.19 -19.46 -62.48
CA PRO A 334 -26.17 -18.40 -62.92
C PRO A 334 -27.55 -18.38 -62.18
N GLN A 335 -28.18 -17.23 -61.89
CA GLN A 335 -29.27 -16.47 -62.58
C GLN A 335 -30.59 -17.20 -62.96
N THR A 336 -31.75 -16.68 -62.49
CA THR A 336 -33.01 -16.57 -63.28
C THR A 336 -34.01 -15.54 -62.69
N GLU A 337 -34.24 -14.47 -63.46
CA GLU A 337 -35.50 -13.80 -63.86
C GLU A 337 -36.48 -13.08 -62.89
N SER A 338 -37.18 -12.14 -63.53
CA SER A 338 -37.73 -10.84 -63.14
C SER A 338 -39.27 -10.74 -63.18
N SER A 339 -39.85 -9.75 -62.47
CA SER A 339 -40.96 -8.85 -62.91
C SER A 339 -41.45 -8.05 -61.68
N GLU A 340 -41.29 -6.73 -61.55
CA GLU A 340 -42.08 -5.61 -62.11
C GLU A 340 -42.39 -4.64 -60.94
N ALA A 341 -42.12 -3.34 -61.14
CA ALA A 341 -42.29 -2.22 -60.18
C ALA A 341 -43.65 -1.50 -60.46
N PRO A 342 -44.07 -0.39 -59.80
CA PRO A 342 -43.31 0.87 -59.78
C PRO A 342 -43.40 1.75 -58.49
N GLU A 343 -42.41 2.65 -58.40
CA GLU A 343 -42.48 4.07 -57.95
C GLU A 343 -42.87 4.36 -56.49
N THR A 344 -42.02 5.00 -55.68
CA THR A 344 -41.51 6.36 -55.91
C THR A 344 -40.03 6.60 -55.54
N SER A 345 -39.38 7.32 -56.45
CA SER A 345 -38.12 8.08 -56.46
C SER A 345 -37.98 9.07 -55.28
N GLU A 346 -36.85 9.69 -54.91
CA GLU A 346 -35.41 9.80 -55.28
C GLU A 346 -34.87 10.76 -54.17
N ALA A 347 -33.73 10.64 -53.49
CA ALA A 347 -32.36 10.28 -53.83
C ALA A 347 -31.69 11.21 -54.87
N ALA A 348 -30.74 12.05 -54.43
CA ALA A 348 -29.43 12.32 -55.06
C ALA A 348 -28.77 13.52 -54.34
N ALA A 349 -27.65 13.34 -53.62
CA ALA A 349 -26.26 13.27 -54.12
C ALA A 349 -25.74 14.66 -54.56
N THR A 350 -24.52 15.11 -54.22
CA THR A 350 -23.28 14.59 -54.81
C THR A 350 -22.02 15.22 -54.15
N GLN A 351 -21.10 14.37 -53.66
CA GLN A 351 -19.61 14.43 -53.67
C GLN A 351 -18.87 15.60 -52.94
N LYS A 352 -17.67 15.44 -52.33
CA LYS A 352 -16.49 14.62 -52.69
C LYS A 352 -15.42 14.63 -51.55
N GLU A 353 -14.57 13.58 -51.53
CA GLU A 353 -13.13 13.52 -51.12
C GLU A 353 -12.74 13.83 -49.65
N SER A 354 -12.38 12.84 -48.82
CA SER A 354 -11.14 12.04 -48.71
C SER A 354 -10.13 12.62 -47.71
N THR A 355 -9.78 11.85 -46.66
CA THR A 355 -8.41 11.63 -46.15
C THR A 355 -8.44 10.71 -44.92
N ASP A 356 -7.54 9.73 -44.94
CA ASP A 356 -7.32 8.69 -43.94
C ASP A 356 -6.77 9.23 -42.61
N ASP A 357 -7.25 8.69 -41.47
CA ASP A 357 -6.37 8.14 -40.42
C ASP A 357 -7.18 7.39 -39.34
N HIS A 358 -7.24 6.06 -39.46
CA HIS A 358 -7.78 5.16 -38.43
C HIS A 358 -6.63 4.41 -37.76
N THR A 359 -6.19 4.85 -36.58
CA THR A 359 -5.32 4.05 -35.69
C THR A 359 -5.68 4.18 -34.21
N TYR A 360 -6.96 4.12 -33.85
CA TYR A 360 -7.39 3.66 -32.52
C TYR A 360 -8.77 3.00 -32.62
N ASN A 361 -8.79 1.77 -33.12
CA ASN A 361 -9.99 0.95 -33.05
C ASN A 361 -9.59 -0.45 -32.62
N THR A 362 -9.12 -0.57 -31.38
CA THR A 362 -9.26 -1.85 -30.68
C THR A 362 -10.77 -2.08 -30.58
N PRO A 363 -11.32 -3.15 -31.14
CA PRO A 363 -12.74 -3.43 -30.97
C PRO A 363 -12.92 -3.69 -29.47
N ILE A 364 -13.51 -2.71 -28.77
CA ILE A 364 -14.12 -2.96 -27.47
C ILE A 364 -15.15 -4.04 -27.78
N LYS A 365 -14.82 -5.29 -27.45
CA LYS A 365 -15.80 -6.36 -27.51
C LYS A 365 -16.98 -5.86 -26.67
N PRO A 366 -18.17 -5.67 -27.25
CA PRO A 366 -19.33 -5.39 -26.43
C PRO A 366 -19.45 -6.60 -25.50
N LYS A 367 -19.26 -6.39 -24.19
CA LYS A 367 -19.56 -7.43 -23.19
C LYS A 367 -21.05 -7.71 -23.34
N THR A 368 -21.36 -8.72 -24.14
CA THR A 368 -22.69 -9.19 -24.43
C THR A 368 -23.14 -9.99 -23.21
N GLY A 369 -24.15 -9.47 -22.51
CA GLY A 369 -24.92 -10.24 -21.54
C GLY A 369 -24.24 -10.44 -20.19
N TYR A 370 -24.75 -9.76 -19.18
CA TYR A 370 -24.82 -10.16 -17.76
C TYR A 370 -24.12 -11.49 -17.40
N GLU A 371 -22.79 -11.49 -17.37
CA GLU A 371 -22.01 -12.63 -16.89
C GLU A 371 -22.34 -12.84 -15.42
N GLN A 372 -22.78 -14.06 -15.14
CA GLN A 372 -23.04 -14.61 -13.83
C GLN A 372 -21.83 -14.32 -12.93
N THR A 373 -22.02 -13.60 -11.82
CA THR A 373 -20.93 -13.34 -10.87
C THR A 373 -20.69 -14.62 -10.06
N THR A 374 -20.06 -15.59 -10.70
CA THR A 374 -19.51 -16.75 -10.02
C THR A 374 -18.54 -16.24 -8.96
N ILE A 375 -18.76 -16.64 -7.70
CA ILE A 375 -17.89 -16.25 -6.61
C ILE A 375 -16.56 -16.99 -6.83
N PRO A 376 -15.44 -16.28 -6.96
CA PRO A 376 -14.17 -16.94 -7.16
C PRO A 376 -13.83 -17.78 -5.92
N ALA A 377 -13.30 -18.98 -6.13
CA ALA A 377 -12.96 -19.90 -5.04
C ALA A 377 -11.83 -19.36 -4.13
N SER A 378 -11.02 -18.43 -4.65
CA SER A 378 -9.82 -17.88 -4.03
C SER A 378 -9.73 -16.38 -4.27
N ASN A 379 -8.84 -15.69 -3.56
CA ASN A 379 -8.63 -14.25 -3.66
C ASN A 379 -9.89 -13.43 -3.29
N THR A 380 -10.58 -13.80 -2.21
CA THR A 380 -11.82 -13.15 -1.78
C THR A 380 -11.66 -12.46 -0.44
N ILE A 381 -12.36 -11.33 -0.29
CA ILE A 381 -12.50 -10.60 0.97
C ILE A 381 -13.98 -10.68 1.35
N THR A 382 -14.29 -11.35 2.45
CA THR A 382 -15.64 -11.42 3.00
C THR A 382 -15.76 -10.43 4.15
N VAL A 383 -16.53 -9.36 3.95
CA VAL A 383 -16.78 -8.33 4.95
C VAL A 383 -18.00 -8.71 5.77
N LEU A 384 -17.81 -8.92 7.07
CA LEU A 384 -18.86 -9.14 8.04
C LEU A 384 -19.23 -7.82 8.71
N HIS A 385 -20.51 -7.43 8.65
CA HIS A 385 -20.99 -6.13 9.13
C HIS A 385 -22.28 -6.24 9.95
N THR A 386 -22.54 -5.25 10.80
CA THR A 386 -23.71 -5.21 11.69
C THR A 386 -24.96 -4.61 11.06
N GLN A 387 -24.78 -3.65 10.15
CA GLN A 387 -25.87 -2.94 9.48
C GLN A 387 -26.43 -3.72 8.29
N ASP A 388 -27.51 -3.25 7.66
CA ASP A 388 -28.07 -3.86 6.44
C ASP A 388 -27.10 -3.81 5.25
N GLN A 389 -26.22 -2.80 5.21
CA GLN A 389 -25.20 -2.62 4.19
C GLN A 389 -23.86 -2.27 4.82
N PRO A 390 -22.73 -2.74 4.28
CA PRO A 390 -21.41 -2.39 4.79
C PRO A 390 -21.07 -0.93 4.47
N ASN A 391 -20.43 -0.24 5.42
CA ASN A 391 -19.86 1.08 5.15
C ASN A 391 -18.51 0.93 4.45
N LEU A 392 -18.48 1.16 3.13
CA LEU A 392 -17.29 1.07 2.29
C LEU A 392 -16.98 2.41 1.59
N SER A 393 -17.36 3.51 2.22
CA SER A 393 -17.25 4.87 1.64
C SER A 393 -15.81 5.30 1.35
N LEU A 394 -14.83 4.74 2.07
CA LEU A 394 -13.40 5.04 1.89
C LEU A 394 -12.75 4.30 0.72
N LEU A 395 -13.50 3.47 -0.01
CA LEU A 395 -13.01 2.85 -1.25
C LEU A 395 -13.11 3.77 -2.48
N ARG A 396 -13.81 4.91 -2.37
CA ARG A 396 -14.02 5.87 -3.47
C ARG A 396 -12.71 6.39 -4.09
N PRO A 397 -11.66 6.76 -3.33
CA PRO A 397 -10.40 7.22 -3.91
C PRO A 397 -9.70 6.17 -4.79
N PHE A 398 -10.02 4.89 -4.56
CA PHE A 398 -9.51 3.76 -5.33
C PHE A 398 -10.48 3.36 -6.47
N ASN A 399 -11.26 4.31 -6.98
CA ASN A 399 -12.22 4.14 -8.08
C ASN A 399 -13.32 3.10 -7.82
N PHE A 400 -13.57 2.74 -6.56
CA PHE A 400 -14.66 1.86 -6.18
C PHE A 400 -15.73 2.62 -5.38
N ASP A 401 -16.80 2.98 -6.07
CA ASP A 401 -17.93 3.71 -5.49
C ASP A 401 -19.17 2.82 -5.45
N THR A 402 -19.59 2.44 -4.24
CA THR A 402 -20.75 1.58 -4.01
C THR A 402 -22.07 2.21 -4.45
N ALA A 403 -22.15 3.54 -4.53
CA ALA A 403 -23.34 4.24 -5.00
C ALA A 403 -23.48 4.25 -6.53
N ASN A 404 -22.36 4.07 -7.26
CA ASN A 404 -22.32 4.14 -8.71
C ASN A 404 -22.29 2.73 -9.34
N LEU A 405 -23.41 2.34 -9.96
CA LEU A 405 -23.62 1.00 -10.52
C LEU A 405 -22.62 0.63 -11.65
N ILE A 406 -22.11 1.63 -12.39
CA ILE A 406 -21.15 1.42 -13.48
C ILE A 406 -19.78 1.01 -12.91
N ASN A 407 -19.32 1.67 -11.84
CA ASN A 407 -18.04 1.38 -11.19
C ASN A 407 -18.05 0.01 -10.49
N THR A 408 -19.21 -0.36 -9.92
CA THR A 408 -19.38 -1.67 -9.25
C THR A 408 -19.52 -2.85 -10.22
N THR A 409 -19.57 -2.63 -11.54
CA THR A 409 -19.67 -3.73 -12.52
C THR A 409 -18.35 -4.01 -13.24
N THR A 410 -17.48 -3.00 -13.37
CA THR A 410 -16.19 -3.13 -14.08
C THR A 410 -14.99 -3.30 -13.16
N HIS A 411 -15.09 -2.85 -11.90
CA HIS A 411 -13.98 -2.91 -10.96
C HIS A 411 -13.70 -4.36 -10.47
N PRO A 412 -12.44 -4.79 -10.34
CA PRO A 412 -12.10 -6.15 -9.87
C PRO A 412 -12.74 -6.51 -8.52
N LEU A 413 -12.84 -5.56 -7.59
CA LEU A 413 -13.52 -5.76 -6.30
C LEU A 413 -14.97 -6.24 -6.42
N SER A 414 -15.69 -5.97 -7.50
CA SER A 414 -17.09 -6.37 -7.65
C SER A 414 -17.34 -7.89 -7.54
N THR A 415 -16.36 -8.68 -7.94
CA THR A 415 -16.40 -10.15 -7.90
C THR A 415 -15.69 -10.70 -6.66
N HIS A 416 -14.67 -10.00 -6.17
CA HIS A 416 -13.81 -10.46 -5.07
C HIS A 416 -14.25 -9.99 -3.68
N LEU A 417 -15.03 -8.91 -3.59
CA LEU A 417 -15.57 -8.37 -2.35
C LEU A 417 -16.98 -8.94 -2.10
N LEU A 418 -17.11 -9.69 -1.01
CA LEU A 418 -18.35 -10.31 -0.58
C LEU A 418 -18.79 -9.63 0.71
N SER A 419 -20.03 -9.15 0.77
CA SER A 419 -20.60 -8.56 1.98
C SER A 419 -21.60 -9.52 2.63
N LEU A 420 -21.54 -9.65 3.94
CA LEU A 420 -22.44 -10.50 4.73
C LEU A 420 -22.78 -9.79 6.04
N SER A 421 -24.07 -9.72 6.40
CA SER A 421 -24.46 -9.22 7.70
C SER A 421 -24.36 -10.30 8.80
N TYR A 422 -24.22 -9.89 10.06
CA TYR A 422 -24.27 -10.83 11.19
C TYR A 422 -25.58 -11.62 11.22
N LEU A 423 -26.71 -10.99 10.87
CA LEU A 423 -28.00 -11.67 10.74
C LEU A 423 -27.93 -12.80 9.70
N GLN A 424 -27.40 -12.50 8.52
CA GLN A 424 -27.24 -13.48 7.43
C GLN A 424 -26.27 -14.62 7.78
N LEU A 425 -25.27 -14.36 8.62
CA LEU A 425 -24.33 -15.38 9.07
C LEU A 425 -24.91 -16.26 10.19
N LEU A 426 -25.57 -15.67 11.18
CA LEU A 426 -26.01 -16.37 12.39
C LEU A 426 -27.40 -17.01 12.21
N SER A 427 -28.33 -16.30 11.56
CA SER A 427 -29.72 -16.74 11.37
C SER A 427 -30.18 -16.43 9.93
N PRO A 428 -29.57 -17.04 8.89
CA PRO A 428 -29.91 -16.76 7.50
C PRO A 428 -31.39 -16.91 7.18
N GLU A 429 -32.09 -17.85 7.82
CA GLU A 429 -33.53 -18.13 7.64
C GLU A 429 -34.47 -16.96 7.98
N SER A 430 -33.97 -15.93 8.68
CA SER A 430 -34.73 -14.72 9.01
C SER A 430 -34.62 -13.63 7.94
N ASP A 431 -33.68 -13.75 7.00
CA ASP A 431 -33.41 -12.72 6.01
C ASP A 431 -34.36 -12.80 4.80
N VAL A 432 -35.15 -11.74 4.62
CA VAL A 432 -36.05 -11.53 3.47
C VAL A 432 -35.33 -11.57 2.12
N THR A 433 -34.03 -11.31 2.06
CA THR A 433 -33.30 -11.31 0.79
C THR A 433 -32.99 -12.72 0.26
N LEU A 434 -33.14 -13.75 1.10
CA LEU A 434 -33.08 -15.17 0.70
C LEU A 434 -34.41 -15.71 0.17
N GLU A 435 -35.51 -14.94 0.25
CA GLU A 435 -36.79 -15.30 -0.37
C GLU A 435 -36.62 -15.54 -1.87
N ARG A 436 -37.01 -16.74 -2.32
CA ARG A 436 -36.93 -17.11 -3.72
C ARG A 436 -38.10 -16.51 -4.49
N PRO A 437 -37.86 -15.73 -5.56
CA PRO A 437 -38.94 -15.30 -6.43
C PRO A 437 -39.71 -16.50 -6.99
N PRO A 438 -41.05 -16.41 -7.10
CA PRO A 438 -41.86 -17.52 -7.60
C PRO A 438 -41.38 -17.93 -8.99
N VAL A 439 -41.18 -19.23 -9.21
CA VAL A 439 -40.62 -19.74 -10.47
C VAL A 439 -41.60 -19.47 -11.61
N ILE A 440 -41.24 -18.53 -12.50
CA ILE A 440 -42.02 -18.21 -13.69
C ILE A 440 -41.46 -19.04 -14.85
N PRO A 441 -42.30 -19.80 -15.59
CA PRO A 441 -41.85 -20.52 -16.79
C PRO A 441 -41.23 -19.60 -17.84
N ASP A 442 -40.20 -20.08 -18.53
CA ASP A 442 -39.47 -19.31 -19.54
C ASP A 442 -40.35 -18.74 -20.64
N THR A 443 -41.40 -19.47 -21.02
CA THR A 443 -42.40 -19.03 -22.00
C THR A 443 -43.10 -17.74 -21.55
N VAL A 444 -43.48 -17.67 -20.28
CA VAL A 444 -44.12 -16.50 -19.67
C VAL A 444 -43.10 -15.38 -19.45
N LEU A 445 -41.87 -15.70 -19.03
CA LEU A 445 -40.80 -14.70 -18.86
C LEU A 445 -40.44 -13.96 -20.15
N ARG A 446 -40.44 -14.66 -21.29
CA ARG A 446 -40.21 -14.03 -22.60
C ARG A 446 -41.33 -13.09 -23.00
N ALA A 447 -42.57 -13.39 -22.60
CA ALA A 447 -43.74 -12.55 -22.85
C ALA A 447 -43.82 -11.32 -21.91
N LEU A 448 -43.11 -11.32 -20.78
CA LEU A 448 -43.09 -10.18 -19.87
C LEU A 448 -42.35 -8.98 -20.49
N LYS A 449 -42.83 -7.78 -20.15
CA LYS A 449 -42.14 -6.52 -20.46
C LYS A 449 -40.68 -6.56 -19.96
N SER A 450 -39.76 -5.98 -20.73
CA SER A 450 -38.31 -6.00 -20.47
C SER A 450 -37.94 -5.63 -19.02
N VAL A 451 -38.58 -4.60 -18.44
CA VAL A 451 -38.35 -4.17 -17.05
C VAL A 451 -38.76 -5.24 -16.03
N LYS A 452 -39.93 -5.87 -16.20
CA LYS A 452 -40.41 -6.93 -15.30
C LYS A 452 -39.52 -8.16 -15.38
N ARG A 453 -39.13 -8.56 -16.59
CA ARG A 453 -38.20 -9.65 -16.85
C ARG A 453 -36.82 -9.39 -16.22
N SER A 454 -36.27 -8.19 -16.40
CA SER A 454 -34.99 -7.77 -15.80
C SER A 454 -35.03 -7.77 -14.27
N ASN A 455 -36.11 -7.23 -13.68
CA ASN A 455 -36.32 -7.24 -12.23
C ASN A 455 -36.40 -8.66 -11.67
N TYR A 456 -37.09 -9.57 -12.34
CA TYR A 456 -37.16 -10.99 -11.95
C TYR A 456 -35.76 -11.62 -11.91
N HIS A 457 -35.00 -11.55 -13.00
CA HIS A 457 -33.64 -12.09 -13.03
C HIS A 457 -32.69 -11.40 -12.05
N ARG A 458 -32.87 -10.11 -11.75
CA ARG A 458 -32.09 -9.43 -10.69
C ARG A 458 -32.38 -10.02 -9.31
N LYS A 459 -33.65 -10.26 -8.98
CA LYS A 459 -34.03 -10.87 -7.70
C LYS A 459 -33.47 -12.28 -7.56
N CYS A 460 -33.61 -13.13 -8.58
CA CYS A 460 -33.05 -14.49 -8.56
C CYS A 460 -31.52 -14.48 -8.38
N ARG A 461 -30.80 -13.64 -9.14
CA ARG A 461 -29.34 -13.52 -9.02
C ARG A 461 -28.89 -13.01 -7.66
N ARG A 462 -29.62 -12.05 -7.08
CA ARG A 462 -29.33 -11.53 -5.75
C ARG A 462 -29.46 -12.62 -4.69
N GLN A 463 -30.55 -13.37 -4.74
CA GLN A 463 -30.83 -14.47 -3.82
C GLN A 463 -29.80 -15.60 -3.96
N GLU A 464 -29.52 -16.05 -5.18
CA GLU A 464 -28.51 -17.07 -5.47
C GLU A 464 -27.11 -16.64 -5.01
N ARG A 465 -26.71 -15.39 -5.31
CA ARG A 465 -25.43 -14.83 -4.86
C ARG A 465 -25.34 -14.83 -3.34
N LEU A 466 -26.38 -14.37 -2.64
CA LEU A 466 -26.37 -14.35 -1.18
C LEU A 466 -26.31 -15.76 -0.58
N LEU A 467 -27.12 -16.70 -1.09
CA LEU A 467 -27.10 -18.09 -0.63
C LEU A 467 -25.71 -18.71 -0.82
N ASN A 468 -25.03 -18.40 -1.93
CA ASN A 468 -23.64 -18.83 -2.17
C ASN A 468 -22.66 -18.16 -1.19
N ILE A 469 -22.82 -16.88 -0.85
CA ILE A 469 -21.98 -16.20 0.15
C ILE A 469 -22.20 -16.82 1.54
N VAL A 470 -23.46 -16.98 1.98
CA VAL A 470 -23.82 -17.57 3.28
C VAL A 470 -23.28 -18.99 3.40
N SER A 471 -23.57 -19.85 2.43
CA SER A 471 -23.11 -21.24 2.44
C SER A 471 -21.58 -21.34 2.39
N SER A 472 -20.92 -20.55 1.53
CA SER A 472 -19.46 -20.51 1.47
C SER A 472 -18.82 -19.99 2.74
N THR A 473 -19.43 -19.00 3.40
CA THR A 473 -18.91 -18.43 4.65
C THR A 473 -19.08 -19.43 5.80
N ARG A 474 -20.25 -20.03 5.97
CA ARG A 474 -20.51 -21.02 7.04
C ARG A 474 -19.72 -22.32 6.90
N ARG A 475 -19.36 -22.72 5.68
CA ARG A 475 -18.40 -23.83 5.46
C ARG A 475 -17.00 -23.52 6.01
N GLY A 476 -16.69 -22.26 6.31
CA GLY A 476 -15.39 -21.84 6.83
C GLY A 476 -14.28 -21.99 5.80
N GLY A 477 -13.07 -22.28 6.28
CA GLY A 477 -11.88 -22.45 5.43
C GLY A 477 -11.19 -21.14 5.08
N PHE A 478 -11.36 -20.09 5.90
CA PHE A 478 -10.66 -18.83 5.71
C PHE A 478 -9.18 -18.94 6.11
N ASP A 479 -8.29 -18.34 5.31
CA ASP A 479 -6.85 -18.32 5.53
C ASP A 479 -6.45 -17.41 6.70
N GLY A 480 -7.24 -16.35 6.93
CA GLY A 480 -7.07 -15.46 8.06
C GLY A 480 -8.27 -14.54 8.24
N ALA A 481 -8.34 -13.90 9.40
CA ALA A 481 -9.32 -12.89 9.74
C ALA A 481 -8.66 -11.64 10.29
N ILE A 482 -9.12 -10.48 9.82
CA ILE A 482 -8.74 -9.18 10.37
C ILE A 482 -9.98 -8.55 11.02
N ILE A 483 -9.83 -8.12 12.26
CA ILE A 483 -10.90 -7.51 13.05
C ILE A 483 -10.46 -6.10 13.43
N ALA A 484 -11.17 -5.09 12.94
CA ALA A 484 -11.01 -3.69 13.32
C ALA A 484 -12.40 -3.13 13.64
N THR A 485 -12.82 -3.30 14.89
CA THR A 485 -14.19 -3.01 15.33
C THR A 485 -14.22 -2.40 16.72
N GLY A 486 -15.27 -1.63 16.99
CA GLY A 486 -15.63 -1.19 18.35
C GLY A 486 -16.54 -2.16 19.10
N MET A 487 -16.87 -3.32 18.50
CA MET A 487 -17.69 -4.36 19.13
C MET A 487 -16.95 -5.12 20.24
N GLU A 488 -17.73 -5.78 21.09
CA GLU A 488 -17.23 -6.67 22.12
C GLU A 488 -16.51 -7.88 21.50
N LEU A 489 -15.29 -8.17 21.96
CA LEU A 489 -14.39 -9.10 21.28
C LEU A 489 -14.75 -10.58 21.50
N SER A 490 -15.37 -10.96 22.62
CA SER A 490 -15.70 -12.37 22.86
C SER A 490 -16.73 -12.90 21.86
N GLY A 491 -17.81 -12.15 21.61
CA GLY A 491 -18.82 -12.51 20.62
C GLY A 491 -18.24 -12.58 19.20
N VAL A 492 -17.37 -11.62 18.86
CA VAL A 492 -16.69 -11.58 17.56
C VAL A 492 -15.76 -12.78 17.39
N ILE A 493 -14.89 -13.04 18.37
CA ILE A 493 -13.92 -14.15 18.33
C ILE A 493 -14.63 -15.49 18.25
N ASN A 494 -15.72 -15.70 19.00
CA ASN A 494 -16.52 -16.92 18.94
C ASN A 494 -17.17 -17.15 17.58
N THR A 495 -17.55 -16.08 16.88
CA THR A 495 -18.13 -16.17 15.54
C THR A 495 -17.06 -16.43 14.48
N VAL A 496 -15.90 -15.76 14.59
CA VAL A 496 -14.83 -15.77 13.57
C VAL A 496 -13.91 -16.99 13.67
N THR A 497 -13.50 -17.36 14.88
CA THR A 497 -12.51 -18.42 15.12
C THR A 497 -12.90 -19.79 14.53
N PRO A 498 -14.17 -20.23 14.57
CA PRO A 498 -14.61 -21.47 13.93
C PRO A 498 -14.56 -21.44 12.40
N LEU A 499 -14.66 -20.25 11.79
CA LEU A 499 -14.64 -20.08 10.33
C LEU A 499 -13.22 -20.17 9.76
N LEU A 500 -12.20 -19.93 10.59
CA LEU A 500 -10.79 -20.03 10.22
C LEU A 500 -10.37 -21.49 10.02
N LYS A 501 -9.55 -21.73 9.00
CA LYS A 501 -8.88 -23.01 8.82
C LYS A 501 -7.82 -23.22 9.90
N GLY A 502 -7.38 -24.47 10.10
CA GLY A 502 -6.23 -24.76 10.96
C GLY A 502 -4.97 -24.04 10.47
N SER A 503 -4.21 -23.44 11.38
CA SER A 503 -3.10 -22.52 11.09
C SER A 503 -3.52 -21.19 10.45
N GLY A 504 -4.82 -20.87 10.41
CA GLY A 504 -5.31 -19.58 9.97
C GLY A 504 -4.90 -18.46 10.95
N GLN A 505 -4.63 -17.28 10.42
CA GLN A 505 -4.16 -16.14 11.22
C GLN A 505 -5.34 -15.31 11.72
N LEU A 506 -5.38 -15.01 13.02
CA LEU A 506 -6.34 -14.09 13.62
C LEU A 506 -5.61 -12.81 14.02
N VAL A 507 -6.03 -11.68 13.46
CA VAL A 507 -5.45 -10.37 13.75
C VAL A 507 -6.55 -9.42 14.21
N ILE A 508 -6.39 -8.83 15.38
CA ILE A 508 -7.35 -7.90 15.97
C ILE A 508 -6.64 -6.57 16.22
N TYR A 509 -7.20 -5.48 15.69
CA TYR A 509 -6.76 -4.14 15.97
C TYR A 509 -7.66 -3.47 17.01
N SER A 510 -7.03 -2.76 17.95
CA SER A 510 -7.72 -1.88 18.88
C SER A 510 -6.91 -0.59 19.07
N PRO A 511 -7.55 0.59 19.18
CA PRO A 511 -6.87 1.83 19.57
C PRO A 511 -6.28 1.76 20.98
N SER A 512 -6.82 0.92 21.85
CA SER A 512 -6.40 0.79 23.24
C SER A 512 -6.00 -0.65 23.56
N VAL A 513 -5.14 -0.83 24.57
CA VAL A 513 -4.54 -2.14 24.87
C VAL A 513 -5.46 -3.04 25.70
N GLU A 514 -6.38 -2.44 26.45
CA GLU A 514 -7.20 -3.10 27.47
C GLU A 514 -8.06 -4.22 26.86
N PRO A 515 -8.84 -4.01 25.77
CA PRO A 515 -9.63 -5.07 25.17
C PRO A 515 -8.79 -6.25 24.69
N LEU A 516 -7.57 -5.98 24.20
CA LEU A 516 -6.67 -7.02 23.74
C LEU A 516 -6.04 -7.79 24.90
N SER A 517 -5.78 -7.11 26.02
CA SER A 517 -5.25 -7.73 27.23
C SER A 517 -6.25 -8.71 27.86
N GLU A 518 -7.56 -8.41 27.78
CA GLU A 518 -8.62 -9.33 28.20
C GLU A 518 -8.61 -10.61 27.36
N VAL A 519 -8.47 -10.49 26.03
CA VAL A 519 -8.38 -11.66 25.13
C VAL A 519 -7.17 -12.54 25.46
N VAL A 520 -6.02 -11.92 25.76
CA VAL A 520 -4.81 -12.64 26.19
C VAL A 520 -5.06 -13.37 27.51
N ASP A 521 -5.72 -12.73 28.47
CA ASP A 521 -6.05 -13.33 29.77
C ASP A 521 -7.02 -14.51 29.62
N TRP A 522 -8.06 -14.38 28.79
CA TRP A 522 -8.99 -15.48 28.46
C TRP A 522 -8.24 -16.71 27.92
N CYS A 523 -7.19 -16.47 27.13
CA CYS A 523 -6.32 -17.51 26.56
C CYS A 523 -5.12 -17.89 27.43
N SER A 524 -5.06 -17.42 28.68
CA SER A 524 -3.95 -17.72 29.60
C SER A 524 -3.82 -19.22 29.88
N THR A 525 -2.62 -19.66 30.24
CA THR A 525 -2.36 -21.07 30.56
C THR A 525 -3.26 -21.57 31.69
N LEU A 526 -3.48 -20.75 32.72
CA LEU A 526 -4.32 -21.09 33.88
C LEU A 526 -5.79 -21.31 33.47
N ARG A 527 -6.38 -20.36 32.73
CA ARG A 527 -7.76 -20.51 32.24
C ARG A 527 -7.88 -21.66 31.25
N ARG A 528 -6.89 -21.86 30.39
CA ARG A 528 -6.88 -23.00 29.45
C ARG A 528 -6.86 -24.35 30.18
N THR A 529 -6.09 -24.50 31.24
CA THR A 529 -6.06 -25.75 32.03
C THR A 529 -7.38 -26.02 32.73
N GLU A 530 -8.00 -24.98 33.32
CA GLU A 530 -9.32 -25.11 33.95
C GLU A 530 -10.41 -25.41 32.93
N TYR A 531 -10.41 -24.74 31.78
CA TYR A 531 -11.34 -25.00 30.69
C TYR A 531 -11.27 -26.45 30.22
N MET A 532 -10.06 -26.98 30.04
CA MET A 532 -9.85 -28.38 29.66
C MET A 532 -10.35 -29.37 30.73
N ARG A 533 -10.19 -29.04 32.02
CA ARG A 533 -10.72 -29.83 33.13
C ARG A 533 -12.25 -29.86 33.11
N VAL A 534 -12.89 -28.69 33.03
CA VAL A 534 -14.35 -28.54 32.97
C VAL A 534 -14.93 -29.27 31.76
N LYS A 535 -14.29 -29.13 30.59
CA LYS A 535 -14.70 -29.82 29.37
C LYS A 535 -14.62 -31.35 29.53
N LYS A 536 -13.50 -31.87 30.07
CA LYS A 536 -13.34 -33.30 30.34
C LYS A 536 -14.38 -33.83 31.33
N GLU A 537 -14.68 -33.09 32.39
CA GLU A 537 -15.73 -33.45 33.36
C GLU A 537 -17.11 -33.52 32.70
N SER A 538 -17.44 -32.54 31.84
CA SER A 538 -18.70 -32.53 31.07
C SER A 538 -18.81 -33.71 30.08
N GLU A 539 -17.69 -34.08 29.44
CA GLU A 539 -17.62 -35.22 28.53
C GLU A 539 -17.75 -36.55 29.28
N THR A 540 -17.16 -36.69 30.48
CA THR A 540 -17.32 -37.92 31.30
C THR A 540 -18.71 -38.11 31.88
N THR A 541 -19.46 -37.02 32.09
CA THR A 541 -20.83 -37.07 32.63
C THR A 541 -21.85 -37.43 31.52
N THR A 542 -21.49 -37.22 30.26
CA THR A 542 -22.31 -37.55 29.10
C THR A 542 -21.93 -38.96 28.60
N ALA A 543 -22.84 -39.93 28.72
CA ALA A 543 -22.57 -41.33 28.34
C ALA A 543 -22.00 -41.47 26.90
N PRO A 544 -21.16 -42.49 26.61
CA PRO A 544 -20.51 -42.65 25.32
C PRO A 544 -21.53 -43.14 24.28
N SER A 545 -22.26 -42.22 23.65
CA SER A 545 -23.17 -42.56 22.56
C SER A 545 -22.81 -41.82 21.28
N VAL A 546 -22.36 -42.62 20.31
CA VAL A 546 -22.28 -42.34 18.86
C VAL A 546 -21.19 -41.35 18.44
N PRO A 547 -20.42 -41.62 17.35
CA PRO A 547 -19.54 -40.61 16.74
C PRO A 547 -20.34 -39.33 16.49
N GLN A 548 -19.93 -38.23 17.13
CA GLN A 548 -20.59 -36.94 17.01
C GLN A 548 -20.63 -36.54 15.54
N GLN A 549 -21.80 -36.67 14.91
CA GLN A 549 -22.04 -36.09 13.60
C GLN A 549 -21.81 -34.58 13.71
N PRO A 550 -21.25 -33.92 12.68
CA PRO A 550 -21.03 -32.49 12.71
C PRO A 550 -22.36 -31.80 13.05
N LEU A 551 -22.36 -30.97 14.10
CA LEU A 551 -23.55 -30.24 14.51
C LEU A 551 -24.01 -29.38 13.33
N LEU A 552 -25.21 -29.67 12.84
CA LEU A 552 -25.82 -28.97 11.71
C LEU A 552 -26.65 -27.79 12.20
N HIS A 553 -26.79 -26.79 11.33
CA HIS A 553 -27.58 -25.59 11.62
C HIS A 553 -29.02 -25.95 11.97
N THR A 554 -29.50 -25.37 13.06
CA THR A 554 -30.85 -25.59 13.57
C THR A 554 -31.67 -24.36 13.21
N LEU A 555 -32.75 -24.54 12.45
CA LEU A 555 -33.65 -23.43 12.13
C LEU A 555 -34.45 -23.04 13.37
N ASP A 556 -34.57 -21.73 13.59
CA ASP A 556 -35.46 -21.20 14.61
C ASP A 556 -36.90 -21.08 14.04
N PRO A 557 -37.86 -21.92 14.49
CA PRO A 557 -39.21 -21.92 13.91
C PRO A 557 -39.98 -20.63 14.16
N GLU A 558 -39.64 -19.85 15.20
CA GLU A 558 -40.33 -18.59 15.50
C GLU A 558 -39.85 -17.44 14.60
N ASN A 559 -38.58 -17.49 14.19
CA ASN A 559 -37.92 -16.45 13.41
C ASN A 559 -37.67 -16.83 11.94
N THR A 560 -38.03 -18.05 11.53
CA THR A 560 -37.91 -18.49 10.13
C THR A 560 -38.95 -17.77 9.28
N ASN A 561 -38.50 -17.11 8.22
CA ASN A 561 -39.39 -16.48 7.26
C ASN A 561 -40.20 -17.55 6.50
N PRO A 562 -41.55 -17.50 6.54
CA PRO A 562 -42.40 -18.50 5.90
C PRO A 562 -42.34 -18.49 4.36
N ASP A 563 -41.86 -17.39 3.76
CA ASP A 563 -41.79 -17.23 2.31
C ASP A 563 -40.51 -17.83 1.68
N ILE A 564 -39.61 -18.40 2.49
CA ILE A 564 -38.41 -19.09 1.99
C ILE A 564 -38.80 -20.47 1.44
N ASP A 565 -38.27 -20.82 0.26
CA ASP A 565 -38.54 -22.11 -0.34
C ASP A 565 -37.87 -23.27 0.40
N GLN A 566 -38.56 -24.42 0.42
CA GLN A 566 -38.12 -25.63 1.12
C GLN A 566 -36.70 -26.07 0.74
N ASN A 567 -36.31 -25.95 -0.53
CA ASN A 567 -34.97 -26.30 -1.01
C ASN A 567 -33.88 -25.41 -0.38
N THR A 568 -34.16 -24.12 -0.21
CA THR A 568 -33.25 -23.20 0.48
C THR A 568 -33.16 -23.57 1.95
N LEU A 569 -34.28 -23.86 2.62
CA LEU A 569 -34.28 -24.31 4.02
C LEU A 569 -33.48 -25.61 4.22
N GLU A 570 -33.59 -26.57 3.31
CA GLU A 570 -32.80 -27.81 3.32
C GLU A 570 -31.30 -27.52 3.15
N THR A 571 -30.97 -26.59 2.25
CA THR A 571 -29.59 -26.12 2.07
C THR A 571 -29.07 -25.49 3.37
N LEU A 572 -29.85 -24.63 4.02
CA LEU A 572 -29.48 -23.98 5.28
C LEU A 572 -29.30 -25.00 6.41
N LYS A 573 -30.19 -25.99 6.54
CA LYS A 573 -30.09 -27.10 7.51
C LYS A 573 -28.84 -27.95 7.31
N SER A 574 -28.32 -28.05 6.08
CA SER A 574 -27.10 -28.81 5.79
C SER A 574 -25.80 -28.10 6.21
N LEU A 575 -25.88 -26.81 6.58
CA LEU A 575 -24.70 -26.02 6.93
C LEU A 575 -24.18 -26.34 8.33
N PRO A 576 -22.87 -26.18 8.59
CA PRO A 576 -22.32 -26.32 9.94
C PRO A 576 -22.97 -25.33 10.92
N LYS A 577 -23.25 -25.80 12.14
CA LYS A 577 -23.72 -24.97 13.25
C LYS A 577 -22.58 -24.11 13.78
N LEU A 578 -22.80 -22.81 13.84
CA LEU A 578 -21.90 -21.89 14.54
C LEU A 578 -22.13 -22.01 16.05
N PRO A 579 -21.08 -21.88 16.88
CA PRO A 579 -21.24 -21.87 18.32
C PRO A 579 -22.11 -20.68 18.74
N ALA A 580 -23.01 -20.92 19.68
CA ALA A 580 -23.81 -19.86 20.28
C ALA A 580 -22.90 -18.96 21.15
N HIS A 581 -23.26 -17.70 21.27
CA HIS A 581 -22.65 -16.82 22.26
C HIS A 581 -22.91 -17.40 23.66
N THR A 582 -21.85 -17.52 24.46
CA THR A 582 -21.93 -17.99 25.83
C THR A 582 -22.11 -16.79 26.76
N SER A 583 -22.99 -16.90 27.75
CA SER A 583 -23.12 -15.93 28.83
C SER A 583 -22.11 -16.17 29.97
N ASP A 584 -21.20 -17.13 29.79
CA ASP A 584 -20.15 -17.44 30.77
C ASP A 584 -19.09 -16.35 30.77
N GLU A 585 -19.04 -15.55 31.85
CA GLU A 585 -18.05 -14.50 32.05
C GLU A 585 -16.63 -15.05 32.29
N TYR A 586 -16.51 -16.28 32.79
CA TYR A 586 -15.22 -16.88 33.12
C TYR A 586 -14.56 -17.49 31.88
N PHE A 587 -15.36 -18.12 31.01
CA PHE A 587 -14.94 -18.65 29.71
C PHE A 587 -15.73 -18.03 28.54
N PRO A 588 -15.52 -16.72 28.27
CA PRO A 588 -16.26 -16.02 27.24
C PRO A 588 -15.85 -16.46 25.83
N ILE A 589 -14.66 -17.07 25.67
CA ILE A 589 -14.19 -17.70 24.42
C ILE A 589 -13.61 -19.08 24.71
N ASP A 590 -13.49 -19.93 23.69
CA ASP A 590 -12.75 -21.20 23.81
C ASP A 590 -11.22 -20.96 23.72
N PRO A 591 -10.47 -21.04 24.83
CA PRO A 591 -9.04 -20.71 24.88
C PRO A 591 -8.15 -21.78 24.24
N THR A 592 -8.71 -22.93 23.85
CA THR A 592 -7.97 -24.05 23.24
C THR A 592 -7.81 -23.89 21.74
N ASN A 593 -8.62 -23.01 21.13
CA ASN A 593 -8.63 -22.75 19.70
C ASN A 593 -7.56 -21.76 19.22
N LEU A 594 -6.95 -21.00 20.13
CA LEU A 594 -5.98 -19.96 19.81
C LEU A 594 -4.62 -20.29 20.42
N LEU A 595 -3.59 -20.26 19.58
CA LEU A 595 -2.20 -20.44 19.98
C LEU A 595 -1.49 -19.09 20.03
N ALA A 596 -0.75 -18.88 21.14
CA ALA A 596 0.16 -17.77 21.36
C ALA A 596 -0.42 -16.37 21.04
N PRO A 597 -1.58 -15.99 21.63
CA PRO A 597 -2.11 -14.64 21.47
C PRO A 597 -1.10 -13.63 22.01
N THR A 598 -0.60 -12.76 21.13
CA THR A 598 0.48 -11.82 21.39
C THR A 598 0.04 -10.42 21.00
N ILE A 599 0.30 -9.43 21.86
CA ILE A 599 0.01 -8.03 21.58
C ILE A 599 1.27 -7.36 21.04
N HIS A 600 1.12 -6.66 19.93
CA HIS A 600 2.15 -5.89 19.26
C HIS A 600 1.75 -4.41 19.21
N THR A 601 2.75 -3.54 19.23
CA THR A 601 2.61 -2.12 18.92
C THR A 601 3.81 -1.69 18.08
N SER A 602 3.63 -0.70 17.22
CA SER A 602 4.67 -0.12 16.38
C SER A 602 4.57 1.39 16.49
N ARG A 603 5.73 2.07 16.59
CA ARG A 603 5.79 3.53 16.73
C ARG A 603 6.76 4.10 15.71
N VAL A 604 6.28 5.08 14.94
CA VAL A 604 7.12 5.79 13.97
C VAL A 604 7.57 7.13 14.54
N ARG A 605 8.88 7.36 14.51
CA ARG A 605 9.49 8.66 14.83
C ARG A 605 10.08 9.26 13.57
N THR A 606 9.53 10.38 13.12
CA THR A 606 10.01 11.11 11.94
C THR A 606 11.24 11.94 12.28
N PHE A 607 12.16 12.04 11.33
CA PHE A 607 13.42 12.77 11.46
C PHE A 607 13.49 13.91 10.44
N GLN A 608 13.98 15.06 10.88
CA GLN A 608 14.56 16.04 9.97
C GLN A 608 15.93 15.50 9.55
N ALA A 609 16.12 15.24 8.25
CA ALA A 609 17.38 14.76 7.69
C ALA A 609 17.99 15.85 6.80
N LEU A 610 18.77 16.75 7.42
CA LEU A 610 19.46 17.84 6.75
C LEU A 610 20.93 17.87 7.22
N PRO A 611 21.89 18.19 6.33
CA PRO A 611 23.30 18.34 6.72
C PRO A 611 23.47 19.31 7.89
N GLY A 612 24.16 18.87 8.95
CA GLY A 612 24.38 19.66 10.18
C GLY A 612 23.12 19.99 11.00
N ARG A 613 21.94 19.48 10.63
CA ARG A 613 20.64 19.77 11.27
C ARG A 613 19.77 18.51 11.41
N THR A 614 20.38 17.35 11.59
CA THR A 614 19.65 16.09 11.72
C THR A 614 19.19 15.86 13.15
N HIS A 615 17.88 15.78 13.35
CA HIS A 615 17.28 15.48 14.65
C HIS A 615 15.87 14.90 14.45
N PRO A 616 15.34 14.12 15.42
CA PRO A 616 13.93 13.75 15.41
C PRO A 616 13.03 14.99 15.42
N LEU A 617 11.81 14.90 14.88
CA LEU A 617 10.83 15.96 15.10
C LEU A 617 10.53 16.06 16.61
N MET A 618 10.47 17.30 17.11
CA MET A 618 10.29 17.58 18.54
C MET A 618 8.87 17.30 19.01
N THR A 619 7.90 17.44 18.11
CA THR A 619 6.50 17.13 18.35
C THR A 619 5.99 16.25 17.23
N SER A 620 5.14 15.30 17.59
CA SER A 620 4.37 14.49 16.67
C SER A 620 2.89 14.59 17.07
N ARG A 621 2.03 14.10 16.18
CA ARG A 621 0.61 13.99 16.47
C ARG A 621 0.40 12.97 17.60
N GLY A 622 -0.18 13.43 18.71
CA GLY A 622 -0.70 12.57 19.77
C GLY A 622 -1.93 11.76 19.34
N GLY A 623 -2.57 11.10 20.30
CA GLY A 623 -3.66 10.15 20.08
C GLY A 623 -3.20 8.71 20.25
N SER A 624 -4.03 7.77 19.88
CA SER A 624 -3.71 6.35 19.92
C SER A 624 -2.52 6.02 19.00
N GLU A 625 -1.69 5.09 19.48
CA GLU A 625 -0.61 4.47 18.70
C GLU A 625 -1.08 3.18 18.03
N GLY A 626 -2.22 2.64 18.46
CA GLY A 626 -2.77 1.37 17.99
C GLY A 626 -2.05 0.17 18.59
N TYR A 627 -2.84 -0.86 18.89
CA TYR A 627 -2.37 -2.16 19.35
C TYR A 627 -2.96 -3.25 18.46
N ILE A 628 -2.18 -4.29 18.23
CA ILE A 628 -2.55 -5.41 17.36
C ILE A 628 -2.35 -6.69 18.14
N LEU A 629 -3.40 -7.49 18.28
CA LEU A 629 -3.31 -8.86 18.77
C LEU A 629 -3.17 -9.80 17.58
N HIS A 630 -2.20 -10.69 17.65
CA HIS A 630 -1.97 -11.77 16.69
C HIS A 630 -2.13 -13.11 17.41
N ALA A 631 -2.85 -14.05 16.80
CA ALA A 631 -2.96 -15.43 17.26
C ALA A 631 -3.10 -16.37 16.06
N THR A 632 -2.74 -17.65 16.26
CA THR A 632 -2.94 -18.69 15.23
C THR A 632 -4.05 -19.64 15.64
N LYS A 633 -5.01 -19.89 14.73
CA LYS A 633 -6.06 -20.90 14.91
C LYS A 633 -5.43 -22.29 14.96
N VAL A 634 -5.73 -23.03 16.02
CA VAL A 634 -5.36 -24.43 16.20
C VAL A 634 -6.58 -25.28 16.51
N PHE A 635 -6.44 -26.59 16.30
CA PHE A 635 -7.42 -27.58 16.73
C PHE A 635 -6.85 -28.35 17.92
N PRO A 636 -7.52 -28.35 19.08
CA PRO A 636 -7.06 -29.13 20.21
C PRO A 636 -7.12 -30.62 19.89
N ILE A 637 -6.08 -31.36 20.26
CA ILE A 637 -6.10 -32.82 20.24
C ILE A 637 -6.75 -33.26 21.55
N LEU A 638 -8.05 -33.58 21.51
CA LEU A 638 -8.80 -34.05 22.68
C LEU A 638 -8.52 -35.54 22.96
N GLU A 639 -8.16 -36.32 21.95
CA GLU A 639 -7.82 -37.74 22.06
C GLU A 639 -6.58 -38.12 21.22
N GLY A 640 -5.62 -38.84 21.82
CA GLY A 640 -4.45 -39.40 21.14
C GLY A 640 -3.09 -38.79 21.54
N LYS A 641 -2.00 -39.53 21.26
CA LYS A 641 -0.62 -39.03 21.45
C LYS A 641 -0.26 -38.09 20.29
N VAL A 642 0.45 -37.00 20.60
CA VAL A 642 1.01 -36.06 19.62
C VAL A 642 2.07 -36.80 18.79
N GLU A 643 1.71 -37.29 17.62
CA GLU A 643 2.67 -37.80 16.64
C GLU A 643 3.15 -36.65 15.75
N ALA A 644 4.39 -36.20 15.97
CA ALA A 644 5.02 -35.24 15.08
C ALA A 644 5.22 -35.87 13.69
N ARG A 645 4.33 -35.55 12.74
CA ARG A 645 4.50 -35.90 11.31
C ARG A 645 5.51 -34.98 10.63
N GLY A 646 6.74 -34.95 11.14
CA GLY A 646 7.88 -34.42 10.42
C GLY A 646 8.35 -35.44 9.38
N LYS A 647 8.62 -35.02 8.14
CA LYS A 647 9.48 -35.78 7.23
C LYS A 647 10.90 -35.73 7.79
N PHE A 648 11.18 -36.51 8.82
CA PHE A 648 12.56 -36.73 9.26
C PHE A 648 13.25 -37.48 8.11
N GLY A 649 14.02 -36.74 7.32
CA GLY A 649 14.85 -37.34 6.27
C GLY A 649 15.70 -38.42 6.93
N SER A 650 15.47 -39.68 6.55
CA SER A 650 16.29 -40.78 7.06
C SER A 650 17.72 -40.47 6.66
N LYS A 651 18.55 -40.09 7.63
CA LYS A 651 19.97 -39.88 7.40
C LYS A 651 20.54 -41.26 7.04
N LYS A 652 20.72 -41.50 5.74
CA LYS A 652 21.27 -42.74 5.19
C LYS A 652 22.67 -42.88 5.78
N LYS A 653 22.82 -43.78 6.74
CA LYS A 653 24.12 -44.08 7.36
C LYS A 653 24.98 -44.68 6.26
N GLY A 654 25.93 -43.90 5.76
CA GLY A 654 26.85 -44.30 4.70
C GLY A 654 27.61 -45.54 5.12
N GLY A 655 27.56 -46.58 4.27
CA GLY A 655 28.49 -47.69 4.34
C GLY A 655 29.89 -47.19 4.02
N GLY A 656 30.82 -47.40 4.93
CA GLY A 656 32.25 -47.19 4.76
C GLY A 656 32.96 -48.36 5.42
N GLY A 657 33.67 -49.14 4.61
CA GLY A 657 34.22 -50.44 4.92
C GLY A 657 35.21 -50.46 6.08
N ASP A 658 35.07 -51.51 6.88
CA ASP A 658 36.10 -52.51 7.19
C ASP A 658 37.55 -52.01 7.28
N ARG A 659 38.05 -51.90 8.52
CA ARG A 659 39.42 -52.26 8.89
C ARG A 659 39.46 -52.63 10.38
N SER A 660 39.53 -53.94 10.58
CA SER A 660 39.99 -54.72 11.75
C SER A 660 40.68 -53.95 12.88
N GLY A 661 40.18 -54.19 14.09
CA GLY A 661 40.86 -53.82 15.33
C GLY A 661 42.02 -54.75 15.71
N GLY A 662 42.78 -54.30 16.71
CA GLY A 662 43.69 -55.11 17.51
C GLY A 662 43.78 -54.57 18.94
N GLY A 663 43.22 -55.35 19.89
CA GLY A 663 43.46 -55.30 21.35
C GLY A 663 42.68 -54.23 22.13
N GLY A 664 41.97 -54.50 23.21
CA GLY A 664 41.73 -55.71 24.00
C GLY A 664 41.16 -55.27 25.36
N GLY A 665 40.14 -55.96 25.90
CA GLY A 665 39.64 -55.65 27.25
C GLY A 665 38.21 -56.13 27.58
N LYS A 666 38.11 -57.38 28.05
CA LYS A 666 37.13 -58.04 28.95
C LYS A 666 35.74 -57.40 29.26
N LYS A 667 34.71 -58.27 29.09
CA LYS A 667 33.51 -58.59 29.93
C LYS A 667 33.01 -57.48 30.89
N GLU A 668 31.72 -57.13 30.93
CA GLU A 668 30.62 -57.97 31.45
C GLU A 668 29.21 -57.38 31.17
N LYS A 669 28.18 -58.20 31.39
CA LYS A 669 26.74 -58.03 31.07
C LYS A 669 26.02 -56.90 31.84
N GLY A 670 25.00 -56.29 31.21
CA GLY A 670 23.99 -55.49 31.90
C GLY A 670 22.72 -55.25 31.06
N LYS A 671 21.58 -55.74 31.56
CA LYS A 671 20.20 -55.56 31.05
C LYS A 671 19.86 -54.07 30.81
N GLY A 672 19.24 -53.76 29.67
CA GLY A 672 18.68 -52.44 29.40
C GLY A 672 17.45 -52.16 30.27
N LYS A 673 17.55 -51.14 31.13
CA LYS A 673 16.45 -50.50 31.83
C LYS A 673 15.98 -49.27 31.04
N SER A 674 14.67 -49.08 31.05
CA SER A 674 13.93 -47.85 30.77
C SER A 674 14.54 -46.64 31.48
N ALA A 675 14.69 -45.53 30.74
CA ALA A 675 15.06 -44.23 31.31
C ALA A 675 13.93 -43.23 31.04
N GLU A 676 13.16 -42.95 32.09
CA GLU A 676 12.36 -41.74 32.25
C GLU A 676 13.32 -40.57 32.53
N LEU A 677 13.12 -39.44 31.85
CA LEU A 677 13.84 -38.20 32.12
C LEU A 677 12.93 -37.29 32.95
N ASN A 678 13.33 -37.15 34.21
CA ASN A 678 12.71 -36.35 35.25
C ASN A 678 13.14 -34.87 35.09
N GLY A 679 12.17 -33.96 34.95
CA GLY A 679 12.38 -32.52 34.97
C GLY A 679 12.28 -31.98 36.40
N LYS A 680 13.26 -31.15 36.77
CA LYS A 680 13.56 -30.64 38.12
C LYS A 680 12.38 -29.94 38.81
N LYS A 681 12.19 -30.26 40.10
CA LYS A 681 11.43 -29.45 41.07
C LYS A 681 12.25 -28.21 41.45
N GLU A 682 11.59 -27.07 41.48
CA GLU A 682 12.10 -25.82 42.06
C GLU A 682 11.98 -25.88 43.59
N ASP A 683 12.96 -25.30 44.26
CA ASP A 683 13.10 -25.24 45.72
C ASP A 683 12.00 -24.37 46.36
N VAL A 684 11.32 -24.94 47.35
CA VAL A 684 10.39 -24.23 48.24
C VAL A 684 11.18 -23.74 49.45
N MET A 685 11.23 -22.42 49.67
CA MET A 685 11.60 -21.84 50.96
C MET A 685 10.42 -21.98 51.91
N GLU A 686 10.55 -22.83 52.93
CA GLU A 686 9.71 -22.77 54.13
C GLU A 686 10.28 -21.76 55.12
N VAL A 687 9.42 -20.84 55.54
CA VAL A 687 9.68 -19.89 56.63
C VAL A 687 9.10 -20.51 57.89
N ASP A 688 9.97 -20.80 58.87
CA ASP A 688 9.58 -21.24 60.21
C ASP A 688 8.63 -20.23 60.86
N ASN A 689 7.44 -20.69 61.24
CA ASN A 689 6.62 -20.03 62.26
C ASN A 689 6.29 -21.06 63.35
N THR A 690 6.92 -20.84 64.50
CA THR A 690 6.61 -21.38 65.83
C THR A 690 5.10 -21.51 66.07
N ASN A 691 4.58 -22.73 66.26
CA ASN A 691 4.31 -23.39 67.56
C ASN A 691 3.56 -24.71 67.35
#